data_AF-A0AAV2C121-F1
#
_entry.id   AF-A0AAV2C121-F1
#
_cell.length_a   1.000
_cell.length_b   1.000
_cell.length_c   1.000
_cell.angle_alpha   90.00
_cell.angle_beta   90.00
_cell.angle_gamma   90.00
#
_symmetry.space_group_name_H-M   'P 1'
#
loop_
_entity.id
_entity.type
_entity.pdbx_description
1 polymer ?
#
loop_
_entity_poly.entity_id
_entity_poly.type
_entity_poly.pdbx_seq_one_letter_code
_entity_poly.pdbx_strand_id
1 'polypeptide(L)'
;MMTNDIQEKISILEISFSKAVNTLKNCKNEEFLNDIRNKIEEATSALDAISEVKDAKEDITIDEFSENEIQPSDDEWGSNPEDFDDMIKACEDVEHSFNSIEDPSSDPPTDNEDQNDHLDKEESNLNSSNEDNLLVPSNDDVFDCDPPSDEHFRILKQFFGHASFRPMQWKIIHSVLVEHKDVSAVMATGYGKSLCYQYPGVFSDKPTVVISPLISLMEDQVMSLSVANIGACYLGSSQTQMGKVKEDLLKGKYKVVYMTPEFAEGAELLLKNLDNKIGIVLFAIDEAHCVSHWGHDFRASYRKLGKLRSTFSHVPFLAVTATATPTVLTDICSSLNLKSPLKVCSSFDRPNLFLEVCMKSGSVENDLLRVMTKKNGKPGFSGSTIIYCPTRNATEDVYSKLLDMKVSCQIYHAGMTPEQRKKSHRDFVHDKVEVVVATVAFGMGIDKPDVRRVIHYGAPKDIESYYQEIGRAGRDGLPSICQVFYSNGDFVTSKFFLKDIKSEKFLAHRADMISKMQQYLNSTRCRRQMLLSHFQGGEEVQSTQLSEKCCDNCKKKIKRSQMTKNDNSSQQSLDGKKDFAEEAKLLFGAIEATRGAFGLAVPIFIVRGSANQRVTEGMKKCPQYGKGKHISEAWWKAFGRLLTCEKYLQETRIKSFGKQNMFGSTVNITSKAKMWLEKAKRSPGNSVPLILELSTELVNLEEAKASLSEKKVIVIPASVKRVVSIPSSKPEVDSQKNESPDDLEDIKPIEESLDPREAKLVDDLFKKAMSLRNSIADHEGLAPYMVFSNKNLLDIAKHRPVSIESLSQIEGIPSARISKFGERIIQLVDSFCKEHGLKENVFYTAKPVPQTKESDLPAARKLKGTAHETYLLSKNGTRDLNAIASERGLSVNTIVNHMIEAIKVGLPVQLTCLGVTQEIFDTISKVIQSPPINGDVSRLTPIKQVCPEYIEFNQIKVVIAVLENKYGVNEIPLKSDGSPKQTTAEANSPDAQSNLASSVNESATKSPSIISSKRKDIGHFSQPTDIPAVKKLKSNKLFKL
;
A
#
# COMPACT_ATOMS: atom_id res chain seq x y z
N MET A 1 -43.54 -24.94 -27.93
CA MET A 1 -43.45 -25.25 -29.37
C MET A 1 -43.51 -23.99 -30.23
N MET A 2 -44.56 -23.15 -30.16
CA MET A 2 -44.64 -21.91 -30.98
C MET A 2 -43.48 -20.91 -30.79
N THR A 3 -42.76 -20.94 -29.68
CA THR A 3 -41.59 -20.07 -29.42
C THR A 3 -40.41 -20.32 -30.36
N ASN A 4 -40.05 -21.58 -30.60
CA ASN A 4 -38.83 -21.92 -31.33
C ASN A 4 -38.95 -21.58 -32.83
N ASP A 5 -40.12 -21.83 -33.41
CA ASP A 5 -40.44 -21.53 -34.82
C ASP A 5 -40.41 -20.01 -35.11
N ILE A 6 -40.76 -19.17 -34.15
CA ILE A 6 -40.59 -17.71 -34.24
C ILE A 6 -39.10 -17.34 -34.16
N GLN A 7 -38.35 -17.96 -33.25
CA GLN A 7 -36.94 -17.65 -33.01
C GLN A 7 -36.05 -18.05 -34.19
N GLU A 8 -36.35 -19.17 -34.85
CA GLU A 8 -35.70 -19.60 -36.10
C GLU A 8 -36.00 -18.63 -37.26
N LYS A 9 -37.25 -18.15 -37.38
CA LYS A 9 -37.64 -17.13 -38.39
C LYS A 9 -36.95 -15.79 -38.16
N ILE A 10 -36.75 -15.37 -36.92
CA ILE A 10 -35.97 -14.18 -36.58
C ILE A 10 -34.51 -14.35 -37.03
N SER A 11 -33.85 -15.47 -36.72
CA SER A 11 -32.47 -15.71 -37.17
C SER A 11 -32.34 -15.75 -38.70
N ILE A 12 -33.34 -16.28 -39.43
CA ILE A 12 -33.38 -16.24 -40.90
C ILE A 12 -33.50 -14.80 -41.42
N LEU A 13 -34.29 -13.94 -40.76
CA LEU A 13 -34.40 -12.52 -41.09
C LEU A 13 -33.07 -11.78 -40.82
N GLU A 14 -32.43 -11.99 -39.67
CA GLU A 14 -31.13 -11.38 -39.32
C GLU A 14 -30.03 -11.73 -40.33
N ILE A 15 -29.92 -13.01 -40.72
CA ILE A 15 -28.97 -13.48 -41.74
C ILE A 15 -29.27 -12.84 -43.11
N SER A 16 -30.55 -12.68 -43.45
CA SER A 16 -30.98 -12.05 -44.70
C SER A 16 -30.67 -10.56 -44.72
N PHE A 17 -30.92 -9.86 -43.60
CA PHE A 17 -30.62 -8.44 -43.42
C PHE A 17 -29.10 -8.18 -43.45
N SER A 18 -28.31 -9.04 -42.79
CA SER A 18 -26.85 -8.97 -42.83
C SER A 18 -26.28 -9.21 -44.23
N LYS A 19 -26.92 -10.04 -45.07
CA LYS A 19 -26.58 -10.16 -46.50
C LYS A 19 -26.97 -8.90 -47.26
N ALA A 20 -28.18 -8.37 -47.08
CA ALA A 20 -28.63 -7.14 -47.73
C ALA A 20 -27.70 -5.95 -47.44
N VAL A 21 -27.34 -5.71 -46.18
CA VAL A 21 -26.42 -4.63 -45.76
C VAL A 21 -25.03 -4.76 -46.40
N ASN A 22 -24.50 -5.98 -46.56
CA ASN A 22 -23.21 -6.18 -47.22
C ASN A 22 -23.28 -6.04 -48.75
N THR A 23 -24.44 -6.34 -49.36
CA THR A 23 -24.68 -6.05 -50.80
C THR A 23 -24.84 -4.54 -51.05
N LEU A 24 -25.59 -3.84 -50.18
CA LEU A 24 -25.81 -2.40 -50.24
C LEU A 24 -24.49 -1.60 -50.19
N LYS A 25 -23.54 -2.00 -49.33
CA LYS A 25 -22.23 -1.33 -49.15
C LYS A 25 -21.38 -1.21 -50.42
N ASN A 26 -21.66 -2.00 -51.46
CA ASN A 26 -20.92 -1.98 -52.73
C ASN A 26 -21.74 -1.48 -53.93
N CYS A 27 -23.01 -1.11 -53.75
CA CYS A 27 -23.88 -0.72 -54.86
C CYS A 27 -23.88 0.81 -55.09
N LYS A 28 -23.78 1.24 -56.35
CA LYS A 28 -23.77 2.65 -56.77
C LYS A 28 -24.97 3.05 -57.63
N ASN A 29 -26.01 2.22 -57.71
CA ASN A 29 -27.20 2.49 -58.52
C ASN A 29 -28.39 2.85 -57.62
N GLU A 30 -28.80 4.13 -57.60
CA GLU A 30 -29.85 4.64 -56.69
C GLU A 30 -31.22 3.98 -56.90
N GLU A 31 -31.54 3.58 -58.13
CA GLU A 31 -32.82 2.94 -58.46
C GLU A 31 -32.99 1.61 -57.71
N PHE A 32 -31.89 0.85 -57.54
CA PHE A 32 -31.86 -0.39 -56.75
C PHE A 32 -31.86 -0.13 -55.23
N LEU A 33 -31.33 1.02 -54.78
CA LEU A 33 -31.39 1.41 -53.37
C LEU A 33 -32.81 1.78 -52.94
N ASN A 34 -33.60 2.40 -53.83
CA ASN A 34 -35.00 2.73 -53.56
C ASN A 34 -35.91 1.49 -53.58
N ASP A 35 -35.71 0.53 -54.50
CA ASP A 35 -36.43 -0.75 -54.49
C ASP A 35 -36.20 -1.53 -53.17
N ILE A 36 -34.98 -1.50 -52.63
CA ILE A 36 -34.68 -2.10 -51.31
C ILE A 36 -35.30 -1.28 -50.16
N ARG A 37 -35.30 0.06 -50.22
CA ARG A 37 -35.94 0.90 -49.19
C ARG A 37 -37.44 0.58 -49.07
N ASN A 38 -38.16 0.54 -50.18
CA ASN A 38 -39.60 0.25 -50.18
C ASN A 38 -39.89 -1.13 -49.56
N LYS A 39 -39.07 -2.15 -49.86
CA LYS A 39 -39.20 -3.51 -49.29
C LYS A 39 -38.88 -3.57 -47.80
N ILE A 40 -38.07 -2.66 -47.28
CA ILE A 40 -37.83 -2.51 -45.83
C ILE A 40 -39.04 -1.83 -45.16
N GLU A 41 -39.67 -0.84 -45.81
CA GLU A 41 -40.89 -0.19 -45.30
C GLU A 41 -42.11 -1.14 -45.30
N GLU A 42 -42.27 -1.99 -46.33
CA GLU A 42 -43.26 -3.09 -46.32
C GLU A 42 -42.99 -4.09 -45.19
N ALA A 43 -41.74 -4.53 -45.01
CA ALA A 43 -41.36 -5.48 -43.96
C ALA A 43 -41.52 -4.91 -42.55
N THR A 44 -41.33 -3.60 -42.37
CA THR A 44 -41.54 -2.92 -41.09
C THR A 44 -43.03 -2.81 -40.78
N SER A 45 -43.84 -2.40 -41.76
CA SER A 45 -45.32 -2.35 -41.62
C SER A 45 -45.92 -3.71 -41.26
N ALA A 46 -45.36 -4.80 -41.81
CA ALA A 46 -45.75 -6.17 -41.48
C ALA A 46 -45.31 -6.62 -40.07
N LEU A 47 -44.26 -6.02 -39.50
CA LEU A 47 -43.82 -6.25 -38.12
C LEU A 47 -44.68 -5.49 -37.10
N ASP A 48 -45.03 -4.24 -37.39
CA ASP A 48 -45.90 -3.42 -36.53
C ASP A 48 -47.30 -4.05 -36.42
N ALA A 49 -47.85 -4.55 -37.53
CA ALA A 49 -49.11 -5.31 -37.56
C ALA A 49 -49.05 -6.65 -36.79
N ILE A 50 -47.86 -7.17 -36.48
CA ILE A 50 -47.68 -8.35 -35.59
C ILE A 50 -47.56 -7.91 -34.12
N SER A 51 -47.20 -6.65 -33.85
CA SER A 51 -47.18 -6.09 -32.49
C SER A 51 -48.60 -5.87 -31.96
N GLU A 52 -49.49 -5.24 -32.74
CA GLU A 52 -50.88 -4.96 -32.32
C GLU A 52 -51.66 -6.23 -31.91
N VAL A 53 -51.30 -7.40 -32.46
CA VAL A 53 -51.91 -8.70 -32.15
C VAL A 53 -51.46 -9.27 -30.80
N LYS A 54 -50.39 -8.74 -30.18
CA LYS A 54 -50.00 -9.09 -28.80
C LYS A 54 -50.81 -8.34 -27.75
N ASP A 55 -50.97 -7.03 -27.94
CA ASP A 55 -51.51 -6.14 -26.91
C ASP A 55 -53.02 -6.34 -26.71
N ALA A 56 -53.73 -6.81 -27.74
CA ALA A 56 -55.16 -7.13 -27.72
C ALA A 56 -55.54 -8.39 -26.89
N LYS A 57 -54.86 -8.65 -25.76
CA LYS A 57 -55.08 -9.85 -24.93
C LYS A 57 -54.99 -9.71 -23.42
N GLU A 58 -54.68 -8.54 -22.88
CA GLU A 58 -54.68 -8.27 -21.43
C GLU A 58 -55.70 -7.18 -21.04
N ASP A 59 -56.94 -7.33 -21.54
CA ASP A 59 -58.08 -6.48 -21.16
C ASP A 59 -59.30 -7.33 -20.74
N ILE A 60 -59.53 -7.44 -19.43
CA ILE A 60 -60.83 -7.85 -18.84
C ILE A 60 -61.07 -6.97 -17.61
N THR A 61 -61.89 -5.94 -17.79
CA THR A 61 -62.34 -5.04 -16.73
C THR A 61 -63.51 -5.64 -15.94
N ILE A 62 -63.58 -5.32 -14.63
CA ILE A 62 -64.83 -5.27 -13.85
C ILE A 62 -64.71 -4.07 -12.90
N ASP A 63 -65.58 -3.08 -13.10
CA ASP A 63 -65.81 -1.92 -12.22
C ASP A 63 -66.57 -2.35 -10.92
N GLU A 64 -66.85 -1.54 -9.90
CA GLU A 64 -67.02 -0.08 -9.78
C GLU A 64 -67.00 0.31 -8.26
N PHE A 65 -67.31 1.58 -7.95
CA PHE A 65 -67.69 2.17 -6.64
C PHE A 65 -66.66 2.79 -5.66
N SER A 66 -66.63 4.14 -5.75
CA SER A 66 -66.74 5.14 -4.67
C SER A 66 -65.61 5.33 -3.64
N GLU A 67 -64.98 6.49 -3.76
CA GLU A 67 -64.47 7.43 -2.75
C GLU A 67 -64.70 7.11 -1.26
N ASN A 68 -63.64 7.26 -0.45
CA ASN A 68 -63.61 8.20 0.68
C ASN A 68 -62.15 8.52 1.09
N GLU A 69 -61.95 9.66 1.76
CA GLU A 69 -60.63 10.21 2.08
C GLU A 69 -59.91 9.50 3.25
N ILE A 70 -58.57 9.45 3.20
CA ILE A 70 -57.63 9.89 4.26
C ILE A 70 -56.19 9.62 3.79
N GLN A 71 -55.33 10.64 3.75
CA GLN A 71 -53.90 10.49 3.48
C GLN A 71 -53.10 10.09 4.73
N PRO A 72 -52.10 9.21 4.57
CA PRO A 72 -50.83 9.30 5.27
C PRO A 72 -49.71 9.67 4.28
N SER A 73 -48.81 10.57 4.70
CA SER A 73 -47.71 11.11 3.91
C SER A 73 -46.72 10.09 3.33
N ASP A 74 -46.22 10.36 2.12
CA ASP A 74 -45.18 9.60 1.42
C ASP A 74 -43.84 9.55 2.18
N ASP A 75 -43.20 8.38 2.17
CA ASP A 75 -41.75 8.20 2.41
C ASP A 75 -41.30 6.79 1.93
N GLU A 76 -41.76 6.34 0.75
CA GLU A 76 -41.37 5.04 0.18
C GLU A 76 -40.05 5.13 -0.60
N TRP A 77 -39.10 4.23 -0.28
CA TRP A 77 -37.81 4.14 -0.97
C TRP A 77 -37.91 3.53 -2.37
N GLY A 78 -38.25 4.36 -3.36
CA GLY A 78 -38.12 4.03 -4.78
C GLY A 78 -36.69 3.57 -5.11
N SER A 79 -36.53 2.28 -5.41
CA SER A 79 -35.26 1.63 -5.75
C SER A 79 -35.35 1.06 -7.17
N ASN A 80 -34.68 1.69 -8.13
CA ASN A 80 -34.84 1.37 -9.55
C ASN A 80 -34.13 0.04 -9.92
N PRO A 81 -34.74 -0.89 -10.68
CA PRO A 81 -34.13 -2.20 -11.02
C PRO A 81 -32.84 -2.21 -11.86
N GLU A 82 -32.26 -1.07 -12.22
CA GLU A 82 -31.14 -0.97 -13.17
C GLU A 82 -29.75 -0.77 -12.52
N ASP A 83 -29.68 -0.61 -11.19
CA ASP A 83 -28.43 -0.43 -10.43
C ASP A 83 -27.67 -1.75 -10.15
N PHE A 84 -28.23 -2.91 -10.53
CA PHE A 84 -27.84 -4.22 -9.95
C PHE A 84 -26.82 -5.05 -10.76
N ASP A 85 -26.78 -4.91 -12.10
CA ASP A 85 -26.06 -5.83 -13.00
C ASP A 85 -24.56 -6.00 -12.70
N ASP A 86 -23.83 -4.89 -12.47
CA ASP A 86 -22.37 -4.88 -12.36
C ASP A 86 -21.84 -5.80 -11.26
N MET A 87 -22.58 -5.91 -10.15
CA MET A 87 -22.17 -6.69 -8.97
C MET A 87 -22.80 -8.08 -8.95
N ILE A 88 -23.97 -8.27 -9.54
CA ILE A 88 -24.56 -9.60 -9.74
C ILE A 88 -23.64 -10.44 -10.63
N LYS A 89 -23.24 -9.91 -11.80
CA LYS A 89 -22.39 -10.62 -12.76
C LYS A 89 -21.07 -11.11 -12.18
N ALA A 90 -20.40 -10.27 -11.38
CA ALA A 90 -19.17 -10.62 -10.68
C ALA A 90 -19.36 -11.66 -9.55
N CYS A 91 -20.58 -11.85 -9.06
CA CYS A 91 -20.92 -12.94 -8.14
C CYS A 91 -21.31 -14.22 -8.89
N GLU A 92 -22.05 -14.12 -10.01
CA GLU A 92 -22.42 -15.27 -10.86
C GLU A 92 -21.18 -16.00 -11.40
N ASP A 93 -20.18 -15.26 -11.90
CA ASP A 93 -18.89 -15.82 -12.36
C ASP A 93 -18.13 -16.59 -11.23
N VAL A 94 -18.33 -16.20 -9.96
CA VAL A 94 -17.80 -16.93 -8.80
C VAL A 94 -18.64 -18.19 -8.51
N GLU A 95 -19.97 -18.08 -8.47
CA GLU A 95 -20.86 -19.18 -8.09
C GLU A 95 -20.85 -20.33 -9.11
N HIS A 96 -20.83 -20.04 -10.41
CA HIS A 96 -20.70 -21.07 -11.45
C HIS A 96 -19.38 -21.85 -11.33
N SER A 97 -18.33 -21.24 -10.78
CA SER A 97 -17.05 -21.89 -10.49
C SER A 97 -17.02 -22.69 -9.19
N PHE A 98 -17.99 -22.52 -8.27
CA PHE A 98 -18.12 -23.37 -7.08
C PHE A 98 -18.92 -24.64 -7.38
N ASN A 99 -19.89 -24.57 -8.29
CA ASN A 99 -20.77 -25.70 -8.67
C ASN A 99 -20.14 -26.67 -9.70
N SER A 100 -18.91 -26.43 -10.13
CA SER A 100 -18.20 -27.20 -11.18
C SER A 100 -17.03 -28.03 -10.62
N ILE A 101 -17.03 -28.29 -9.30
CA ILE A 101 -16.13 -29.25 -8.65
C ILE A 101 -16.90 -30.58 -8.51
N GLU A 102 -16.74 -31.46 -9.50
CA GLU A 102 -17.09 -32.89 -9.37
C GLU A 102 -15.83 -33.67 -8.99
N ASP A 103 -15.89 -34.47 -7.93
CA ASP A 103 -14.76 -35.29 -7.46
C ASP A 103 -14.52 -36.50 -8.39
N PRO A 104 -13.32 -36.67 -8.96
CA PRO A 104 -13.03 -37.79 -9.84
C PRO A 104 -12.48 -39.02 -9.07
N SER A 105 -13.36 -39.99 -8.79
CA SER A 105 -13.07 -41.43 -8.48
C SER A 105 -12.31 -41.76 -7.18
N SER A 106 -12.49 -42.92 -6.54
CA SER A 106 -13.44 -44.05 -6.73
C SER A 106 -13.55 -44.90 -5.46
N ASP A 107 -14.62 -45.69 -5.32
CA ASP A 107 -14.80 -46.69 -4.27
C ASP A 107 -13.71 -47.79 -4.28
N PRO A 108 -13.33 -48.34 -3.11
CA PRO A 108 -12.47 -49.53 -3.02
C PRO A 108 -13.26 -50.84 -3.17
N PRO A 109 -12.68 -51.91 -3.76
CA PRO A 109 -13.26 -53.24 -3.74
C PRO A 109 -13.12 -53.91 -2.36
N THR A 110 -13.96 -54.91 -2.08
CA THR A 110 -13.96 -55.69 -0.84
C THR A 110 -12.93 -56.82 -0.83
N ASP A 111 -12.84 -57.47 0.33
CA ASP A 111 -12.27 -58.80 0.57
C ASP A 111 -10.73 -58.91 0.54
N ASN A 112 -10.11 -58.96 1.71
CA ASN A 112 -9.89 -60.23 2.42
C ASN A 112 -9.49 -60.04 3.89
N GLU A 113 -9.61 -61.11 4.67
CA GLU A 113 -9.07 -61.28 6.03
C GLU A 113 -7.50 -61.30 5.96
N ASP A 114 -6.71 -61.07 7.01
CA ASP A 114 -6.83 -61.64 8.36
C ASP A 114 -5.80 -61.03 9.36
N GLN A 115 -5.98 -61.30 10.66
CA GLN A 115 -5.00 -61.29 11.79
C GLN A 115 -4.18 -60.02 12.18
N ASN A 116 -4.40 -59.56 13.43
CA ASN A 116 -3.46 -59.10 14.48
C ASN A 116 -2.52 -57.89 14.20
N ASP A 117 -2.19 -57.01 15.16
CA ASP A 117 -2.00 -57.24 16.61
C ASP A 117 -2.33 -55.98 17.47
N HIS A 118 -1.94 -56.00 18.76
CA HIS A 118 -2.42 -55.16 19.87
C HIS A 118 -2.09 -53.65 19.88
N LEU A 119 -2.91 -52.93 20.66
CA LEU A 119 -2.87 -51.50 20.98
C LEU A 119 -1.84 -51.09 22.06
N ASP A 120 -1.60 -49.78 22.12
CA ASP A 120 -1.09 -48.95 23.22
C ASP A 120 0.37 -49.14 23.70
N LYS A 121 1.22 -48.11 23.45
CA LYS A 121 1.48 -47.06 24.48
C LYS A 121 2.39 -45.90 24.06
N GLU A 122 2.02 -44.72 24.57
CA GLU A 122 2.87 -43.61 25.09
C GLU A 122 3.97 -42.97 24.21
N GLU A 123 3.66 -41.75 23.77
CA GLU A 123 4.50 -40.54 23.67
C GLU A 123 6.05 -40.67 23.76
N SER A 124 6.74 -40.26 22.70
CA SER A 124 7.69 -39.13 22.79
C SER A 124 8.31 -38.69 21.45
N ASN A 125 8.51 -37.37 21.31
CA ASN A 125 9.51 -36.68 20.48
C ASN A 125 9.78 -37.14 19.03
N LEU A 126 9.19 -36.44 18.05
CA LEU A 126 9.88 -36.10 16.79
C LEU A 126 9.25 -34.89 16.06
N ASN A 127 9.48 -33.68 16.58
CA ASN A 127 9.14 -32.44 15.87
C ASN A 127 10.21 -32.12 14.82
N SER A 128 10.00 -32.51 13.55
CA SER A 128 10.76 -31.94 12.41
C SER A 128 10.07 -32.17 11.06
N SER A 129 9.27 -31.22 10.61
CA SER A 129 8.92 -31.02 9.19
C SER A 129 8.70 -29.52 8.95
N ASN A 130 9.44 -28.93 8.02
CA ASN A 130 9.52 -27.48 7.87
C ASN A 130 8.16 -26.85 7.51
N GLU A 131 7.78 -25.79 8.23
CA GLU A 131 6.74 -24.87 7.77
C GLU A 131 7.33 -23.83 6.81
N ASP A 132 6.59 -23.54 5.74
CA ASP A 132 6.96 -22.63 4.65
C ASP A 132 6.84 -21.15 5.11
N ASN A 133 7.79 -20.70 5.94
CA ASN A 133 7.74 -19.38 6.58
C ASN A 133 7.62 -18.23 5.56
N LEU A 134 6.60 -17.38 5.77
CA LEU A 134 6.40 -16.15 5.01
C LEU A 134 7.44 -15.10 5.43
N LEU A 135 8.25 -14.62 4.49
CA LEU A 135 9.21 -13.55 4.75
C LEU A 135 8.49 -12.21 4.96
N VAL A 136 8.28 -11.86 6.23
CA VAL A 136 7.86 -10.54 6.71
C VAL A 136 9.14 -9.75 7.06
N PRO A 137 9.29 -8.49 6.59
CA PRO A 137 10.58 -7.81 6.67
C PRO A 137 10.87 -7.29 8.08
N SER A 138 12.05 -7.64 8.60
CA SER A 138 12.63 -6.96 9.76
C SER A 138 13.42 -5.71 9.33
N ASN A 139 13.70 -4.80 10.25
CA ASN A 139 14.53 -3.62 9.94
C ASN A 139 16.01 -3.96 9.76
N ASP A 140 16.44 -5.16 10.14
CA ASP A 140 17.84 -5.63 10.14
C ASP A 140 18.10 -6.71 9.06
N ASP A 141 17.18 -6.88 8.11
CA ASP A 141 17.28 -7.86 7.00
C ASP A 141 18.41 -7.49 6.01
N VAL A 142 19.63 -7.83 6.38
CA VAL A 142 20.80 -7.85 5.50
C VAL A 142 20.47 -8.66 4.24
N PHE A 143 20.92 -8.19 3.07
CA PHE A 143 20.67 -8.86 1.80
C PHE A 143 21.18 -10.31 1.79
N ASP A 144 20.23 -11.23 1.88
CA ASP A 144 20.38 -12.68 1.73
C ASP A 144 20.44 -13.09 0.24
N CYS A 145 21.12 -12.25 -0.57
CA CYS A 145 21.43 -12.42 -1.98
C CYS A 145 22.57 -11.46 -2.37
N ASP A 146 23.28 -11.74 -3.47
CA ASP A 146 24.38 -10.89 -3.92
C ASP A 146 23.90 -9.47 -4.27
N PRO A 147 24.66 -8.40 -3.94
CA PRO A 147 24.23 -7.03 -4.19
C PRO A 147 24.21 -6.69 -5.69
N PRO A 148 23.41 -5.70 -6.13
CA PRO A 148 23.41 -5.27 -7.52
C PRO A 148 24.77 -4.70 -7.91
N SER A 149 25.30 -5.10 -9.07
CA SER A 149 26.53 -4.52 -9.63
C SER A 149 26.29 -3.14 -10.26
N ASP A 150 27.38 -2.40 -10.53
CA ASP A 150 27.32 -1.05 -11.14
C ASP A 150 26.53 -1.00 -12.45
N GLU A 151 26.57 -2.07 -13.25
CA GLU A 151 25.79 -2.19 -14.49
C GLU A 151 24.28 -2.20 -14.22
N HIS A 152 23.84 -2.83 -13.12
CA HIS A 152 22.44 -2.83 -12.74
C HIS A 152 21.99 -1.41 -12.34
N PHE A 153 22.79 -0.69 -11.55
CA PHE A 153 22.52 0.70 -11.21
C PHE A 153 22.58 1.63 -12.43
N ARG A 154 23.48 1.37 -13.40
CA ARG A 154 23.57 2.13 -14.65
C ARG A 154 22.30 2.01 -15.47
N ILE A 155 21.80 0.79 -15.69
CA ILE A 155 20.55 0.53 -16.42
C ILE A 155 19.35 1.10 -15.65
N LEU A 156 19.30 0.92 -14.34
CA LEU A 156 18.27 1.47 -13.47
C LEU A 156 18.18 3.01 -13.58
N LYS A 157 19.31 3.70 -13.46
CA LYS A 157 19.35 5.16 -13.58
C LYS A 157 19.06 5.65 -15.00
N GLN A 158 19.60 4.97 -16.02
CA GLN A 158 19.40 5.36 -17.42
C GLN A 158 17.93 5.29 -17.84
N PHE A 159 17.28 4.14 -17.63
CA PHE A 159 15.95 3.85 -18.17
C PHE A 159 14.79 4.17 -17.21
N PHE A 160 15.01 4.07 -15.90
CA PHE A 160 13.97 4.30 -14.88
C PHE A 160 14.23 5.55 -14.01
N GLY A 161 15.43 6.12 -14.06
CA GLY A 161 15.78 7.35 -13.33
C GLY A 161 16.10 7.15 -11.84
N HIS A 162 16.07 5.93 -11.32
CA HIS A 162 16.32 5.65 -9.90
C HIS A 162 17.81 5.45 -9.61
N ALA A 163 18.28 5.92 -8.45
CA ALA A 163 19.68 5.76 -8.03
C ALA A 163 19.95 4.41 -7.34
N SER A 164 18.92 3.76 -6.78
CA SER A 164 19.03 2.46 -6.11
C SER A 164 17.70 1.70 -6.14
N PHE A 165 17.74 0.39 -5.89
CA PHE A 165 16.54 -0.43 -5.68
C PHE A 165 16.04 -0.31 -4.24
N ARG A 166 14.71 -0.35 -4.03
CA ARG A 166 14.13 -0.52 -2.69
C ARG A 166 14.40 -1.96 -2.20
N PRO A 167 14.50 -2.22 -0.87
CA PRO A 167 15.03 -3.48 -0.34
C PRO A 167 14.47 -4.77 -0.98
N MET A 168 13.14 -4.89 -1.09
CA MET A 168 12.51 -6.08 -1.67
C MET A 168 12.51 -6.12 -3.20
N GLN A 169 12.72 -4.99 -3.89
CA GLN A 169 12.77 -4.97 -5.36
C GLN A 169 13.97 -5.76 -5.88
N TRP A 170 15.15 -5.58 -5.29
CA TRP A 170 16.32 -6.34 -5.73
C TRP A 170 16.20 -7.83 -5.43
N LYS A 171 15.71 -8.24 -4.25
CA LYS A 171 15.52 -9.67 -3.92
C LYS A 171 14.57 -10.38 -4.91
N ILE A 172 13.51 -9.71 -5.36
CA ILE A 172 12.61 -10.21 -6.41
C ILE A 172 13.29 -10.28 -7.78
N ILE A 173 13.98 -9.20 -8.19
CA ILE A 173 14.66 -9.12 -9.49
C ILE A 173 15.78 -10.16 -9.60
N HIS A 174 16.57 -10.37 -8.54
CA HIS A 174 17.62 -11.39 -8.44
C HIS A 174 17.04 -12.81 -8.59
N SER A 175 15.97 -13.12 -7.85
CA SER A 175 15.30 -14.42 -7.90
C SER A 175 14.82 -14.78 -9.31
N VAL A 176 14.38 -13.79 -10.12
CA VAL A 176 13.95 -13.99 -11.51
C VAL A 176 15.13 -14.04 -12.48
N LEU A 177 16.06 -13.08 -12.41
CA LEU A 177 17.13 -12.90 -13.40
C LEU A 177 18.33 -13.85 -13.21
N VAL A 178 18.68 -14.17 -11.98
CA VAL A 178 19.92 -14.90 -11.64
C VAL A 178 19.60 -16.33 -11.21
N GLU A 179 18.56 -16.51 -10.40
CA GLU A 179 18.18 -17.83 -9.87
C GLU A 179 17.13 -18.56 -10.74
N HIS A 180 16.47 -17.82 -11.65
CA HIS A 180 15.36 -18.31 -12.49
C HIS A 180 14.23 -19.02 -11.73
N LYS A 181 13.97 -18.57 -10.49
CA LYS A 181 12.91 -19.07 -9.61
C LYS A 181 11.61 -18.31 -9.82
N ASP A 182 10.50 -18.99 -9.54
CA ASP A 182 9.19 -18.34 -9.40
C ASP A 182 9.15 -17.45 -8.16
N VAL A 183 8.30 -16.43 -8.20
CA VAL A 183 8.12 -15.47 -7.11
C VAL A 183 6.64 -15.17 -6.91
N SER A 184 6.20 -15.11 -5.65
CA SER A 184 4.88 -14.64 -5.25
C SER A 184 5.06 -13.48 -4.27
N ALA A 185 4.80 -12.25 -4.72
CA ALA A 185 5.16 -11.04 -4.00
C ALA A 185 3.95 -10.13 -3.72
N VAL A 186 3.60 -9.97 -2.45
CA VAL A 186 2.69 -8.91 -2.01
C VAL A 186 3.50 -7.65 -1.74
N MET A 187 3.20 -6.59 -2.47
CA MET A 187 3.92 -5.32 -2.34
C MET A 187 2.93 -4.16 -2.33
N ALA A 188 3.05 -3.26 -1.36
CA ALA A 188 2.10 -2.16 -1.16
C ALA A 188 1.83 -1.31 -2.42
N THR A 189 0.70 -0.63 -2.43
CA THR A 189 0.39 0.40 -3.44
C THR A 189 1.48 1.47 -3.44
N GLY A 190 2.04 1.84 -4.59
CA GLY A 190 3.18 2.77 -4.65
C GLY A 190 4.55 2.23 -4.19
N TYR A 191 4.67 0.95 -3.76
CA TYR A 191 5.99 0.37 -3.44
C TYR A 191 6.88 0.19 -4.69
N GLY A 192 6.29 0.17 -5.89
CA GLY A 192 7.03 0.03 -7.16
C GLY A 192 7.07 -1.41 -7.68
N LYS A 193 5.92 -2.10 -7.67
CA LYS A 193 5.72 -3.42 -8.30
C LYS A 193 6.21 -3.46 -9.73
N SER A 194 5.86 -2.45 -10.53
CA SER A 194 6.10 -2.42 -11.97
C SER A 194 7.57 -2.55 -12.35
N LEU A 195 8.49 -1.99 -11.55
CA LEU A 195 9.93 -2.15 -11.77
C LEU A 195 10.36 -3.62 -11.69
N CYS A 196 9.74 -4.43 -10.84
CA CYS A 196 10.12 -5.83 -10.62
C CYS A 196 9.87 -6.72 -11.84
N TYR A 197 8.90 -6.36 -12.70
CA TYR A 197 8.67 -7.05 -13.98
C TYR A 197 9.14 -6.27 -15.21
N GLN A 198 9.23 -4.94 -15.17
CA GLN A 198 9.75 -4.14 -16.29
C GLN A 198 11.28 -4.23 -16.41
N TYR A 199 11.99 -4.24 -15.27
CA TYR A 199 13.45 -4.25 -15.25
C TYR A 199 14.06 -5.52 -15.88
N PRO A 200 13.60 -6.76 -15.59
CA PRO A 200 14.17 -7.98 -16.17
C PRO A 200 14.24 -8.00 -17.71
N GLY A 201 13.18 -7.54 -18.39
CA GLY A 201 13.17 -7.47 -19.86
C GLY A 201 14.10 -6.41 -20.45
N VAL A 202 14.22 -5.24 -19.78
CA VAL A 202 15.13 -4.17 -20.18
C VAL A 202 16.60 -4.58 -19.96
N PHE A 203 16.92 -5.19 -18.83
CA PHE A 203 18.28 -5.64 -18.51
C PHE A 203 18.75 -6.78 -19.43
N SER A 204 17.87 -7.74 -19.75
CA SER A 204 18.21 -8.92 -20.56
C SER A 204 18.11 -8.70 -22.07
N ASP A 205 17.75 -7.49 -22.51
CA ASP A 205 17.34 -7.13 -23.88
C ASP A 205 16.27 -8.07 -24.51
N LYS A 206 15.44 -8.71 -23.68
CA LYS A 206 14.50 -9.77 -24.08
C LYS A 206 13.07 -9.48 -23.60
N PRO A 207 12.03 -10.06 -24.23
CA PRO A 207 10.64 -9.81 -23.85
C PRO A 207 10.32 -10.39 -22.45
N THR A 208 9.80 -9.54 -21.57
CA THR A 208 8.93 -9.93 -20.47
C THR A 208 7.47 -9.84 -20.92
N VAL A 209 6.68 -10.87 -20.62
CA VAL A 209 5.23 -10.87 -20.86
C VAL A 209 4.53 -10.48 -19.55
N VAL A 210 3.68 -9.44 -19.59
CA VAL A 210 2.92 -8.95 -18.44
C VAL A 210 1.44 -9.18 -18.70
N ILE A 211 0.81 -9.97 -17.85
CA ILE A 211 -0.63 -10.24 -17.86
C ILE A 211 -1.27 -9.36 -16.79
N SER A 212 -2.21 -8.49 -17.18
CA SER A 212 -2.86 -7.53 -16.28
C SER A 212 -4.36 -7.40 -16.61
N PRO A 213 -5.26 -7.11 -15.64
CA PRO A 213 -6.70 -7.23 -15.86
C PRO A 213 -7.34 -6.06 -16.63
N LEU A 214 -6.57 -5.01 -16.96
CA LEU A 214 -7.12 -3.66 -17.20
C LEU A 214 -6.42 -2.96 -18.37
N ILE A 215 -7.18 -2.69 -19.43
CA ILE A 215 -6.65 -2.08 -20.66
C ILE A 215 -6.13 -0.66 -20.42
N SER A 216 -6.78 0.17 -19.60
CA SER A 216 -6.32 1.54 -19.31
C SER A 216 -4.95 1.57 -18.64
N LEU A 217 -4.73 0.69 -17.66
CA LEU A 217 -3.45 0.57 -16.94
C LEU A 217 -2.33 0.11 -17.89
N MET A 218 -2.64 -0.81 -18.82
CA MET A 218 -1.70 -1.24 -19.85
C MET A 218 -1.41 -0.13 -20.88
N GLU A 219 -2.40 0.68 -21.29
CA GLU A 219 -2.21 1.86 -22.14
C GLU A 219 -1.28 2.89 -21.47
N ASP A 220 -1.55 3.26 -20.21
CA ASP A 220 -0.74 4.23 -19.44
C ASP A 220 0.71 3.74 -19.20
N GLN A 221 0.90 2.46 -18.86
CA GLN A 221 2.23 1.87 -18.65
C GLN A 221 3.03 1.78 -19.96
N VAL A 222 2.41 1.39 -21.08
CA VAL A 222 3.06 1.39 -22.41
C VAL A 222 3.46 2.81 -22.82
N MET A 223 2.63 3.82 -22.55
CA MET A 223 2.96 5.22 -22.81
C MET A 223 4.15 5.70 -21.96
N SER A 224 4.14 5.41 -20.66
CA SER A 224 5.25 5.77 -19.75
C SER A 224 6.59 5.15 -20.17
N LEU A 225 6.60 3.87 -20.57
CA LEU A 225 7.78 3.17 -21.09
C LEU A 225 8.26 3.75 -22.43
N SER A 226 7.34 4.07 -23.35
CA SER A 226 7.65 4.73 -24.62
C SER A 226 8.26 6.13 -24.42
N VAL A 227 7.74 6.91 -23.47
CA VAL A 227 8.35 8.19 -23.06
C VAL A 227 9.79 7.98 -22.56
N ALA A 228 10.04 6.93 -21.78
CA ALA A 228 11.37 6.52 -21.31
C ALA A 228 12.27 5.85 -22.37
N ASN A 229 11.84 5.76 -23.64
CA ASN A 229 12.54 5.09 -24.74
C ASN A 229 12.76 3.58 -24.52
N ILE A 230 11.85 2.93 -23.79
CA ILE A 230 11.78 1.47 -23.64
C ILE A 230 10.73 0.95 -24.64
N GLY A 231 11.12 -0.02 -25.47
CA GLY A 231 10.19 -0.66 -26.40
C GLY A 231 9.13 -1.48 -25.64
N ALA A 232 7.88 -1.01 -25.63
CA ALA A 232 6.76 -1.70 -25.01
C ALA A 232 5.53 -1.72 -25.94
N CYS A 233 4.67 -2.73 -25.78
CA CYS A 233 3.40 -2.82 -26.52
C CYS A 233 2.28 -3.49 -25.71
N TYR A 234 1.05 -3.34 -26.19
CA TYR A 234 -0.14 -4.02 -25.66
C TYR A 234 -0.84 -4.84 -26.76
N LEU A 235 -1.19 -6.08 -26.41
CA LEU A 235 -1.91 -7.05 -27.22
C LEU A 235 -3.25 -7.42 -26.55
N GLY A 236 -4.35 -7.08 -27.22
CA GLY A 236 -5.70 -7.49 -26.84
C GLY A 236 -6.70 -7.15 -27.95
N SER A 237 -7.97 -7.48 -27.75
CA SER A 237 -9.04 -7.35 -28.77
C SER A 237 -9.25 -5.93 -29.29
N SER A 238 -8.91 -4.89 -28.51
CA SER A 238 -9.00 -3.48 -28.89
C SER A 238 -7.86 -2.97 -29.79
N GLN A 239 -6.84 -3.78 -30.08
CA GLN A 239 -5.64 -3.36 -30.81
C GLN A 239 -5.85 -3.36 -32.34
N THR A 240 -6.00 -2.17 -32.95
CA THR A 240 -6.28 -2.00 -34.38
C THR A 240 -5.13 -2.42 -35.31
N GLN A 241 -3.87 -2.34 -34.87
CA GLN A 241 -2.70 -2.70 -35.69
C GLN A 241 -2.09 -4.07 -35.31
N MET A 242 -2.92 -4.99 -34.81
CA MET A 242 -2.51 -6.30 -34.26
C MET A 242 -1.48 -7.07 -35.11
N GLY A 243 -1.62 -7.10 -36.44
CA GLY A 243 -0.69 -7.79 -37.33
C GLY A 243 0.74 -7.22 -37.27
N LYS A 244 0.86 -5.88 -37.36
CA LYS A 244 2.15 -5.18 -37.29
C LYS A 244 2.79 -5.32 -35.91
N VAL A 245 2.00 -5.24 -34.83
CA VAL A 245 2.53 -5.40 -33.47
C VAL A 245 3.07 -6.82 -33.26
N LYS A 246 2.38 -7.86 -33.77
CA LYS A 246 2.88 -9.24 -33.75
C LYS A 246 4.16 -9.43 -34.58
N GLU A 247 4.25 -8.81 -35.76
CA GLU A 247 5.45 -8.87 -36.60
C GLU A 247 6.65 -8.20 -35.91
N ASP A 248 6.47 -7.01 -35.34
CA ASP A 248 7.51 -6.26 -34.64
C ASP A 248 7.92 -6.89 -33.30
N LEU A 249 7.00 -7.61 -32.64
CA LEU A 249 7.29 -8.46 -31.49
C LEU A 249 8.21 -9.62 -31.86
N LEU A 250 7.91 -10.35 -32.95
CA LEU A 250 8.76 -11.44 -33.44
C LEU A 250 10.08 -10.97 -34.09
N LYS A 251 10.31 -9.65 -34.16
CA LYS A 251 11.60 -8.99 -34.48
C LYS A 251 12.35 -8.47 -33.23
N GLY A 252 11.83 -8.67 -32.02
CA GLY A 252 12.51 -8.28 -30.77
C GLY A 252 12.48 -6.79 -30.43
N LYS A 253 11.58 -6.00 -31.06
CA LYS A 253 11.47 -4.55 -30.81
C LYS A 253 10.88 -4.21 -29.43
N TYR A 254 10.15 -5.14 -28.80
CA TYR A 254 9.48 -4.92 -27.53
C TYR A 254 10.12 -5.77 -26.43
N LYS A 255 10.47 -5.11 -25.32
CA LYS A 255 11.07 -5.69 -24.10
C LYS A 255 10.03 -5.92 -23.01
N VAL A 256 8.90 -5.22 -23.07
CA VAL A 256 7.73 -5.43 -22.19
C VAL A 256 6.47 -5.58 -23.06
N VAL A 257 5.73 -6.66 -22.87
CA VAL A 257 4.57 -7.04 -23.70
C VAL A 257 3.36 -7.26 -22.80
N TYR A 258 2.43 -6.30 -22.82
CA TYR A 258 1.21 -6.34 -22.01
C TYR A 258 0.07 -7.08 -22.71
N MET A 259 -0.72 -7.86 -21.97
CA MET A 259 -1.92 -8.54 -22.48
C MET A 259 -2.98 -8.78 -21.39
N THR A 260 -4.25 -8.91 -21.79
CA THR A 260 -5.31 -9.39 -20.88
C THR A 260 -5.18 -10.91 -20.67
N PRO A 261 -5.63 -11.48 -19.54
CA PRO A 261 -5.59 -12.92 -19.31
C PRO A 261 -6.44 -13.73 -20.32
N GLU A 262 -7.54 -13.16 -20.83
CA GLU A 262 -8.36 -13.78 -21.88
C GLU A 262 -7.59 -13.88 -23.21
N PHE A 263 -6.78 -12.87 -23.52
CA PHE A 263 -5.90 -12.93 -24.69
C PHE A 263 -4.74 -13.90 -24.46
N ALA A 264 -4.17 -13.94 -23.24
CA ALA A 264 -3.10 -14.85 -22.87
C ALA A 264 -3.50 -16.33 -23.00
N GLU A 265 -4.73 -16.70 -22.63
CA GLU A 265 -5.29 -18.05 -22.84
C GLU A 265 -5.22 -18.48 -24.31
N GLY A 266 -5.60 -17.61 -25.24
CA GLY A 266 -5.58 -17.89 -26.68
C GLY A 266 -4.23 -17.65 -27.37
N ALA A 267 -3.25 -17.05 -26.70
CA ALA A 267 -1.99 -16.61 -27.31
C ALA A 267 -0.86 -17.64 -27.30
N GLU A 268 -1.10 -18.87 -26.83
CA GLU A 268 -0.05 -19.87 -26.57
C GLU A 268 0.89 -20.12 -27.77
N LEU A 269 0.36 -20.21 -29.00
CA LEU A 269 1.16 -20.39 -30.22
C LEU A 269 2.01 -19.14 -30.55
N LEU A 270 1.53 -17.93 -30.25
CA LEU A 270 2.32 -16.70 -30.42
C LEU A 270 3.46 -16.64 -29.39
N LEU A 271 3.17 -17.03 -28.15
CA LEU A 271 4.16 -17.11 -27.07
C LEU A 271 5.24 -18.16 -27.37
N LYS A 272 4.87 -19.36 -27.84
CA LYS A 272 5.82 -20.39 -28.31
C LYS A 272 6.72 -19.87 -29.42
N ASN A 273 6.17 -19.13 -30.39
CA ASN A 273 6.93 -18.54 -31.49
C ASN A 273 7.82 -17.36 -31.09
N LEU A 274 7.49 -16.64 -30.02
CA LEU A 274 8.31 -15.58 -29.43
C LEU A 274 9.51 -16.18 -28.68
N ASP A 275 9.23 -17.16 -27.83
CA ASP A 275 10.19 -17.85 -27.00
C ASP A 275 11.25 -18.59 -27.85
N ASN A 276 10.81 -19.39 -28.82
CA ASN A 276 11.69 -20.11 -29.76
C ASN A 276 12.58 -19.19 -30.63
N LYS A 277 12.29 -17.89 -30.74
CA LYS A 277 13.06 -16.94 -31.56
C LYS A 277 13.96 -16.01 -30.77
N ILE A 278 13.57 -15.63 -29.56
CA ILE A 278 14.20 -14.55 -28.77
C ILE A 278 14.42 -14.98 -27.31
N GLY A 279 13.59 -15.89 -26.78
CA GLY A 279 13.53 -16.29 -25.38
C GLY A 279 12.74 -15.30 -24.52
N ILE A 280 11.73 -15.79 -23.79
CA ILE A 280 10.97 -15.00 -22.82
C ILE A 280 11.72 -14.98 -21.49
N VAL A 281 11.90 -13.79 -20.89
CA VAL A 281 12.61 -13.65 -19.59
C VAL A 281 11.73 -14.09 -18.43
N LEU A 282 10.45 -13.71 -18.50
CA LEU A 282 9.53 -13.73 -17.37
C LEU A 282 8.09 -13.69 -17.87
N PHE A 283 7.21 -14.45 -17.21
CA PHE A 283 5.77 -14.19 -17.20
C PHE A 283 5.42 -13.48 -15.89
N ALA A 284 5.00 -12.22 -15.97
CA ALA A 284 4.52 -11.45 -14.83
C ALA A 284 2.99 -11.49 -14.80
N ILE A 285 2.41 -11.86 -13.66
CA ILE A 285 0.98 -11.89 -13.40
C ILE A 285 0.69 -10.74 -12.45
N ASP A 286 0.23 -9.62 -13.00
CA ASP A 286 -0.09 -8.39 -12.28
C ASP A 286 -1.51 -8.46 -11.67
N GLU A 287 -1.67 -7.82 -10.52
CA GLU A 287 -2.81 -7.98 -9.62
C GLU A 287 -3.31 -9.43 -9.45
N ALA A 288 -2.37 -10.33 -9.14
CA ALA A 288 -2.58 -11.76 -8.99
C ALA A 288 -3.68 -12.19 -7.98
N HIS A 289 -4.19 -11.30 -7.12
CA HIS A 289 -5.36 -11.59 -6.28
C HIS A 289 -6.59 -12.01 -7.11
N CYS A 290 -6.70 -11.57 -8.38
CA CYS A 290 -7.77 -11.98 -9.30
C CYS A 290 -7.82 -13.50 -9.58
N VAL A 291 -6.72 -14.22 -9.31
CA VAL A 291 -6.66 -15.69 -9.41
C VAL A 291 -7.55 -16.37 -8.36
N SER A 292 -7.70 -15.77 -7.17
CA SER A 292 -8.30 -16.42 -6.01
C SER A 292 -9.79 -16.10 -5.86
N HIS A 293 -10.60 -17.12 -5.54
CA HIS A 293 -12.01 -16.91 -5.13
C HIS A 293 -12.14 -16.13 -3.82
N TRP A 294 -11.09 -16.12 -3.01
CA TRP A 294 -10.99 -15.39 -1.75
C TRP A 294 -10.44 -13.96 -1.94
N GLY A 295 -10.01 -13.62 -3.16
CA GLY A 295 -9.72 -12.25 -3.58
C GLY A 295 -11.01 -11.42 -3.72
N HIS A 296 -10.87 -10.09 -3.66
CA HIS A 296 -12.00 -9.15 -3.72
C HIS A 296 -12.50 -8.87 -5.16
N ASP A 297 -11.69 -9.14 -6.18
CA ASP A 297 -12.00 -9.07 -7.63
C ASP A 297 -11.60 -10.37 -8.35
N PHE A 298 -12.31 -11.47 -8.09
CA PHE A 298 -12.04 -12.77 -8.77
C PHE A 298 -12.30 -12.72 -10.28
N ARG A 299 -11.46 -13.39 -11.07
CA ARG A 299 -11.64 -13.54 -12.52
C ARG A 299 -11.28 -14.95 -12.99
N ALA A 300 -12.25 -15.66 -13.57
CA ALA A 300 -12.06 -17.03 -14.04
C ALA A 300 -10.95 -17.20 -15.10
N SER A 301 -10.65 -16.17 -15.89
CA SER A 301 -9.56 -16.16 -16.87
C SER A 301 -8.18 -16.30 -16.23
N TYR A 302 -7.97 -15.79 -15.01
CA TYR A 302 -6.67 -15.86 -14.32
C TYR A 302 -6.27 -17.29 -13.90
N ARG A 303 -7.21 -18.11 -13.42
CA ARG A 303 -6.90 -19.52 -13.05
C ARG A 303 -6.42 -20.35 -14.23
N LYS A 304 -6.88 -20.03 -15.44
CA LYS A 304 -6.46 -20.73 -16.67
C LYS A 304 -5.01 -20.47 -17.05
N LEU A 305 -4.38 -19.41 -16.52
CA LEU A 305 -2.96 -19.10 -16.76
C LEU A 305 -2.03 -20.19 -16.22
N GLY A 306 -2.47 -20.99 -15.23
CA GLY A 306 -1.75 -22.19 -14.78
C GLY A 306 -1.51 -23.23 -15.89
N LYS A 307 -2.24 -23.16 -17.02
CA LYS A 307 -1.97 -23.97 -18.23
C LYS A 307 -0.68 -23.56 -18.94
N LEU A 308 -0.27 -22.28 -18.86
CA LEU A 308 0.96 -21.80 -19.51
C LEU A 308 2.21 -22.47 -18.91
N ARG A 309 2.15 -22.92 -17.65
CA ARG A 309 3.26 -23.57 -16.93
C ARG A 309 3.71 -24.90 -17.56
N SER A 310 2.81 -25.68 -18.19
CA SER A 310 3.21 -26.95 -18.81
C SER A 310 4.08 -26.73 -20.05
N THR A 311 3.73 -25.72 -20.87
CA THR A 311 4.52 -25.28 -22.03
C THR A 311 5.77 -24.52 -21.60
N PHE A 312 5.62 -23.44 -20.83
CA PHE A 312 6.71 -22.54 -20.43
C PHE A 312 7.28 -22.99 -19.08
N SER A 313 7.70 -24.26 -19.02
CA SER A 313 8.15 -24.90 -17.78
C SER A 313 9.53 -24.44 -17.30
N HIS A 314 10.27 -23.71 -18.14
CA HIS A 314 11.61 -23.18 -17.90
C HIS A 314 11.64 -21.64 -17.70
N VAL A 315 10.53 -20.94 -17.96
CA VAL A 315 10.42 -19.48 -17.79
C VAL A 315 9.89 -19.19 -16.38
N PRO A 316 10.54 -18.34 -15.57
CA PRO A 316 10.04 -17.97 -14.24
C PRO A 316 8.72 -17.21 -14.32
N PHE A 317 7.84 -17.42 -13.33
CA PHE A 317 6.59 -16.69 -13.16
C PHE A 317 6.70 -15.78 -11.92
N LEU A 318 6.35 -14.51 -12.09
CA LEU A 318 6.31 -13.49 -11.03
C LEU A 318 4.85 -13.07 -10.82
N ALA A 319 4.21 -13.60 -9.79
CA ALA A 319 2.90 -13.15 -9.35
C ALA A 319 3.05 -11.96 -8.40
N VAL A 320 2.44 -10.81 -8.73
CA VAL A 320 2.48 -9.59 -7.90
C VAL A 320 1.09 -9.08 -7.59
N THR A 321 0.89 -8.53 -6.39
CA THR A 321 -0.35 -7.82 -6.06
C THR A 321 -0.19 -6.78 -4.95
N ALA A 322 -1.12 -5.82 -4.87
CA ALA A 322 -1.26 -4.86 -3.77
C ALA A 322 -1.82 -5.45 -2.47
N THR A 323 -2.66 -6.49 -2.56
CA THR A 323 -3.48 -6.99 -1.45
C THR A 323 -3.70 -8.49 -1.57
N ALA A 324 -3.08 -9.27 -0.68
CA ALA A 324 -3.40 -10.67 -0.47
C ALA A 324 -3.16 -11.01 1.00
N THR A 325 -4.09 -11.77 1.59
CA THR A 325 -3.89 -12.46 2.87
C THR A 325 -3.07 -13.73 2.65
N PRO A 326 -2.53 -14.38 3.70
CA PRO A 326 -1.82 -15.68 3.57
C PRO A 326 -2.66 -16.77 2.86
N THR A 327 -3.98 -16.77 3.05
CA THR A 327 -4.92 -17.66 2.35
C THR A 327 -4.95 -17.38 0.83
N VAL A 328 -5.07 -16.11 0.44
CA VAL A 328 -5.07 -15.69 -0.98
C VAL A 328 -3.72 -15.99 -1.63
N LEU A 329 -2.60 -15.75 -0.93
CA LEU A 329 -1.26 -16.11 -1.40
C LEU A 329 -1.12 -17.60 -1.73
N THR A 330 -1.72 -18.47 -0.92
CA THR A 330 -1.66 -19.92 -1.11
C THR A 330 -2.45 -20.34 -2.37
N ASP A 331 -3.66 -19.81 -2.55
CA ASP A 331 -4.51 -20.04 -3.73
C ASP A 331 -3.87 -19.50 -5.03
N ILE A 332 -3.17 -18.35 -4.97
CA ILE A 332 -2.35 -17.84 -6.09
C ILE A 332 -1.27 -18.86 -6.48
N CYS A 333 -0.52 -19.39 -5.51
CA CYS A 333 0.60 -20.28 -5.78
C CYS A 333 0.14 -21.63 -6.39
N SER A 334 -0.94 -22.21 -5.87
CA SER A 334 -1.51 -23.45 -6.41
C SER A 334 -2.16 -23.23 -7.78
N SER A 335 -3.02 -22.22 -7.93
CA SER A 335 -3.77 -21.97 -9.17
C SER A 335 -2.88 -21.55 -10.35
N LEU A 336 -1.71 -20.95 -10.11
CA LEU A 336 -0.72 -20.63 -11.15
C LEU A 336 0.33 -21.73 -11.37
N ASN A 337 0.29 -22.84 -10.62
CA ASN A 337 1.29 -23.91 -10.64
C ASN A 337 2.73 -23.39 -10.43
N LEU A 338 2.95 -22.59 -9.38
CA LEU A 338 4.27 -22.03 -9.07
C LEU A 338 5.21 -23.08 -8.45
N LYS A 339 6.44 -23.17 -8.97
CA LYS A 339 7.47 -24.14 -8.57
C LYS A 339 8.32 -23.57 -7.43
N SER A 340 8.04 -23.97 -6.19
CA SER A 340 8.78 -23.54 -4.98
C SER A 340 9.04 -22.01 -4.97
N PRO A 341 7.99 -21.18 -5.08
CA PRO A 341 8.16 -19.75 -5.30
C PRO A 341 8.75 -19.04 -4.08
N LEU A 342 9.62 -18.07 -4.33
CA LEU A 342 10.02 -17.11 -3.30
C LEU A 342 8.79 -16.30 -2.87
N LYS A 343 8.32 -16.52 -1.64
CA LYS A 343 7.19 -15.80 -1.03
C LYS A 343 7.72 -14.52 -0.37
N VAL A 344 7.33 -13.36 -0.90
CA VAL A 344 7.79 -12.04 -0.41
C VAL A 344 6.59 -11.21 0.06
N CYS A 345 6.69 -10.62 1.25
CA CYS A 345 5.76 -9.60 1.72
C CYS A 345 6.52 -8.27 1.94
N SER A 346 6.07 -7.16 1.36
CA SER A 346 6.53 -5.83 1.81
C SER A 346 5.75 -5.39 3.04
N SER A 347 6.26 -4.42 3.79
CA SER A 347 5.38 -3.64 4.68
C SER A 347 4.20 -3.07 3.89
N PHE A 348 3.01 -3.12 4.49
CA PHE A 348 1.79 -2.51 3.96
C PHE A 348 1.66 -1.04 4.35
N ASP A 349 2.61 -0.47 5.12
CA ASP A 349 2.50 0.92 5.56
C ASP A 349 2.66 1.92 4.42
N ARG A 350 1.83 2.96 4.51
CA ARG A 350 1.79 4.12 3.63
C ARG A 350 1.90 5.35 4.52
N PRO A 351 3.10 5.66 5.05
CA PRO A 351 3.26 6.68 6.08
C PRO A 351 2.84 8.08 5.60
N ASN A 352 2.86 8.32 4.29
CA ASN A 352 2.41 9.55 3.62
C ASN A 352 0.88 9.72 3.52
N LEU A 353 0.09 8.71 3.90
CA LEU A 353 -1.37 8.78 3.88
C LEU A 353 -1.93 9.06 5.29
N PHE A 354 -2.58 10.21 5.44
CA PHE A 354 -3.35 10.54 6.64
C PHE A 354 -4.76 9.94 6.54
N LEU A 355 -5.13 9.09 7.49
CA LEU A 355 -6.41 8.37 7.50
C LEU A 355 -7.43 9.06 8.42
N GLU A 356 -8.65 9.31 7.92
CA GLU A 356 -9.70 9.97 8.70
C GLU A 356 -11.09 9.37 8.41
N VAL A 357 -11.94 9.30 9.44
CA VAL A 357 -13.30 8.77 9.34
C VAL A 357 -14.29 9.75 10.00
N CYS A 358 -15.31 10.10 9.23
CA CYS A 358 -16.39 11.02 9.57
C CYS A 358 -17.74 10.30 9.48
N MET A 359 -18.65 10.62 10.42
CA MET A 359 -20.07 10.34 10.24
C MET A 359 -20.65 11.34 9.24
N LYS A 360 -21.49 10.87 8.31
CA LYS A 360 -22.28 11.72 7.42
C LYS A 360 -23.21 12.64 8.24
N SER A 361 -23.31 13.92 7.89
CA SER A 361 -24.23 14.87 8.53
C SER A 361 -25.66 14.83 8.00
N GLY A 362 -25.88 14.12 6.89
CA GLY A 362 -27.17 14.07 6.17
C GLY A 362 -27.29 15.05 5.01
N SER A 363 -26.29 15.92 4.81
CA SER A 363 -26.16 16.74 3.60
C SER A 363 -24.76 16.57 3.00
N VAL A 364 -24.73 16.16 1.72
CA VAL A 364 -23.50 16.09 0.91
C VAL A 364 -22.74 17.40 0.94
N GLU A 365 -23.46 18.51 0.85
CA GLU A 365 -22.89 19.85 0.78
C GLU A 365 -22.12 20.18 2.06
N ASN A 366 -22.73 19.97 3.23
CA ASN A 366 -22.10 20.22 4.53
C ASN A 366 -20.90 19.30 4.80
N ASP A 367 -20.97 18.05 4.36
CA ASP A 367 -19.89 17.07 4.55
C ASP A 367 -18.69 17.38 3.66
N LEU A 368 -18.91 17.75 2.40
CA LEU A 368 -17.82 18.14 1.48
C LEU A 368 -17.23 19.52 1.81
N LEU A 369 -18.06 20.51 2.15
CA LEU A 369 -17.59 21.85 2.55
C LEU A 369 -16.68 21.83 3.79
N ARG A 370 -16.86 20.85 4.70
CA ARG A 370 -15.96 20.64 5.85
C ARG A 370 -14.52 20.26 5.44
N VAL A 371 -14.34 19.64 4.27
CA VAL A 371 -13.04 19.08 3.84
C VAL A 371 -12.43 19.80 2.63
N MET A 372 -13.18 20.71 2.02
CA MET A 372 -12.70 21.66 1.02
C MET A 372 -11.82 22.76 1.61
N THR A 373 -10.93 23.29 0.77
CA THR A 373 -10.05 24.44 1.05
C THR A 373 -10.55 25.70 0.35
N LYS A 374 -10.42 26.87 0.99
CA LYS A 374 -10.78 28.17 0.38
C LYS A 374 -9.72 28.60 -0.64
N LYS A 375 -9.90 28.21 -1.91
CA LYS A 375 -9.00 28.51 -3.03
C LYS A 375 -9.46 29.81 -3.71
N ASN A 376 -8.68 30.88 -3.57
CA ASN A 376 -9.03 32.24 -4.06
C ASN A 376 -10.45 32.69 -3.63
N GLY A 377 -10.82 32.42 -2.38
CA GLY A 377 -12.13 32.75 -1.81
C GLY A 377 -13.29 31.82 -2.19
N LYS A 378 -13.07 30.81 -3.05
CA LYS A 378 -14.07 29.80 -3.43
C LYS A 378 -13.81 28.46 -2.75
N PRO A 379 -14.83 27.62 -2.52
CA PRO A 379 -14.62 26.22 -2.15
C PRO A 379 -13.96 25.46 -3.31
N GLY A 380 -13.06 24.53 -2.98
CA GLY A 380 -12.34 23.68 -3.92
C GLY A 380 -11.34 22.78 -3.21
N PHE A 381 -10.59 21.97 -3.94
CA PHE A 381 -9.65 21.01 -3.35
C PHE A 381 -8.18 21.41 -3.53
N SER A 382 -7.36 20.81 -2.66
CA SER A 382 -5.90 20.99 -2.55
C SER A 382 -5.15 20.11 -3.57
N GLY A 383 -5.62 20.10 -4.83
CA GLY A 383 -5.13 19.22 -5.90
C GLY A 383 -6.05 18.01 -6.16
N SER A 384 -5.60 17.15 -7.09
CA SER A 384 -6.44 16.14 -7.75
C SER A 384 -7.04 15.15 -6.74
N THR A 385 -8.37 15.03 -6.78
CA THR A 385 -9.19 14.34 -5.76
C THR A 385 -10.11 13.29 -6.39
N ILE A 386 -10.16 12.09 -5.81
CA ILE A 386 -11.10 11.03 -6.20
C ILE A 386 -12.17 10.89 -5.12
N ILE A 387 -13.45 10.83 -5.49
CA ILE A 387 -14.56 10.58 -4.58
C ILE A 387 -15.27 9.28 -4.97
N TYR A 388 -15.15 8.25 -4.14
CA TYR A 388 -15.80 6.95 -4.31
C TYR A 388 -17.19 6.92 -3.70
N CYS A 389 -18.20 6.63 -4.52
CA CYS A 389 -19.60 6.45 -4.14
C CYS A 389 -20.02 4.98 -4.32
N PRO A 390 -20.94 4.44 -3.48
CA PRO A 390 -21.31 3.02 -3.50
C PRO A 390 -22.30 2.64 -4.61
N THR A 391 -23.04 3.59 -5.19
CA THR A 391 -24.06 3.35 -6.24
C THR A 391 -23.97 4.42 -7.33
N ARG A 392 -24.58 4.17 -8.50
CA ARG A 392 -24.57 5.13 -9.62
C ARG A 392 -25.29 6.43 -9.21
N ASN A 393 -26.47 6.32 -8.61
CA ASN A 393 -27.27 7.47 -8.17
C ASN A 393 -26.54 8.33 -7.11
N ALA A 394 -25.82 7.71 -6.17
CA ALA A 394 -24.99 8.45 -5.20
C ALA A 394 -23.75 9.09 -5.85
N THR A 395 -23.35 8.65 -7.04
CA THR A 395 -22.28 9.28 -7.83
C THR A 395 -22.81 10.53 -8.53
N GLU A 396 -24.01 10.44 -9.13
CA GLU A 396 -24.69 11.58 -9.80
C GLU A 396 -25.12 12.68 -8.81
N ASP A 397 -25.68 12.33 -7.65
CA ASP A 397 -26.02 13.29 -6.58
C ASP A 397 -24.78 14.10 -6.14
N VAL A 398 -23.71 13.42 -5.74
CA VAL A 398 -22.44 14.05 -5.33
C VAL A 398 -21.83 14.89 -6.47
N TYR A 399 -21.93 14.44 -7.72
CA TYR A 399 -21.47 15.20 -8.90
C TYR A 399 -22.29 16.48 -9.09
N SER A 400 -23.62 16.42 -8.99
CA SER A 400 -24.50 17.60 -9.09
C SER A 400 -24.16 18.65 -8.04
N LYS A 401 -23.91 18.25 -6.79
CA LYS A 401 -23.55 19.15 -5.69
C LYS A 401 -22.18 19.80 -5.85
N LEU A 402 -21.25 19.14 -6.53
CA LEU A 402 -19.96 19.75 -6.87
C LEU A 402 -20.08 20.78 -8.01
N LEU A 403 -20.98 20.54 -8.97
CA LEU A 403 -21.31 21.53 -10.01
C LEU A 403 -21.99 22.77 -9.43
N ASP A 404 -22.93 22.60 -8.50
CA ASP A 404 -23.58 23.71 -7.77
C ASP A 404 -22.54 24.58 -7.02
N MET A 405 -21.56 23.95 -6.37
CA MET A 405 -20.42 24.61 -5.72
C MET A 405 -19.39 25.19 -6.70
N LYS A 406 -19.54 24.96 -8.00
CA LYS A 406 -18.66 25.41 -9.10
C LYS A 406 -17.25 24.83 -9.03
N VAL A 407 -17.15 23.58 -8.57
CA VAL A 407 -15.91 22.79 -8.52
C VAL A 407 -15.69 22.07 -9.85
N SER A 408 -14.46 22.08 -10.36
CA SER A 408 -14.12 21.42 -11.62
C SER A 408 -14.09 19.89 -11.44
N CYS A 409 -15.15 19.21 -11.89
CA CYS A 409 -15.35 17.79 -11.68
C CYS A 409 -15.78 17.02 -12.95
N GLN A 410 -15.60 15.70 -12.94
CA GLN A 410 -16.24 14.74 -13.85
C GLN A 410 -16.85 13.59 -13.07
N ILE A 411 -17.72 12.82 -13.73
CA ILE A 411 -18.28 11.56 -13.22
C ILE A 411 -17.66 10.33 -13.93
N TYR A 412 -17.61 9.18 -13.25
CA TYR A 412 -17.24 7.89 -13.84
C TYR A 412 -17.96 6.69 -13.18
N HIS A 413 -18.85 6.03 -13.91
CA HIS A 413 -19.40 4.71 -13.54
C HIS A 413 -19.68 3.84 -14.77
N ALA A 414 -19.95 2.55 -14.56
CA ALA A 414 -20.10 1.56 -15.64
C ALA A 414 -21.22 1.90 -16.65
N GLY A 415 -22.33 2.48 -16.18
CA GLY A 415 -23.45 2.92 -17.03
C GLY A 415 -23.14 4.08 -17.99
N MET A 416 -21.93 4.66 -17.97
CA MET A 416 -21.47 5.64 -18.95
C MET A 416 -20.88 4.96 -20.19
N THR A 417 -21.01 5.58 -21.37
CA THR A 417 -20.46 5.03 -22.61
C THR A 417 -18.92 4.90 -22.54
N PRO A 418 -18.30 4.01 -23.33
CA PRO A 418 -16.84 3.88 -23.36
C PRO A 418 -16.12 5.20 -23.69
N GLU A 419 -16.72 6.03 -24.54
CA GLU A 419 -16.19 7.34 -24.97
C GLU A 419 -16.27 8.36 -23.83
N GLN A 420 -17.41 8.40 -23.13
CA GLN A 420 -17.58 9.24 -21.93
C GLN A 420 -16.57 8.84 -20.84
N ARG A 421 -16.43 7.53 -20.56
CA ARG A 421 -15.44 7.02 -19.60
C ARG A 421 -14.00 7.33 -20.02
N LYS A 422 -13.65 7.15 -21.29
CA LYS A 422 -12.30 7.49 -21.80
C LYS A 422 -12.04 9.01 -21.74
N LYS A 423 -13.07 9.85 -21.94
CA LYS A 423 -12.99 11.30 -21.72
C LYS A 423 -12.75 11.63 -20.24
N SER A 424 -13.60 11.18 -19.32
CA SER A 424 -13.46 11.45 -17.88
C SER A 424 -12.10 10.99 -17.33
N HIS A 425 -11.64 9.79 -17.74
CA HIS A 425 -10.32 9.28 -17.37
C HIS A 425 -9.20 10.19 -17.88
N ARG A 426 -9.18 10.49 -19.19
CA ARG A 426 -8.17 11.37 -19.80
C ARG A 426 -8.16 12.75 -19.15
N ASP A 427 -9.31 13.37 -18.99
CA ASP A 427 -9.43 14.76 -18.53
C ASP A 427 -9.04 14.89 -17.04
N PHE A 428 -9.22 13.86 -16.21
CA PHE A 428 -8.64 13.78 -14.86
C PHE A 428 -7.13 13.49 -14.86
N VAL A 429 -6.67 12.55 -15.70
CA VAL A 429 -5.25 12.17 -15.84
C VAL A 429 -4.38 13.34 -16.34
N HIS A 430 -4.96 14.24 -17.15
CA HIS A 430 -4.31 15.43 -17.69
C HIS A 430 -4.55 16.72 -16.87
N ASP A 431 -5.06 16.60 -15.63
CA ASP A 431 -5.34 17.73 -14.72
C ASP A 431 -6.28 18.81 -15.28
N LYS A 432 -7.18 18.43 -16.21
CA LYS A 432 -8.22 19.32 -16.77
C LYS A 432 -9.42 19.45 -15.85
N VAL A 433 -9.63 18.46 -14.97
CA VAL A 433 -10.55 18.54 -13.82
C VAL A 433 -9.84 18.20 -12.52
N GLU A 434 -10.27 18.85 -11.44
CA GLU A 434 -9.68 18.71 -10.11
C GLU A 434 -10.27 17.52 -9.35
N VAL A 435 -11.53 17.19 -9.60
CA VAL A 435 -12.26 16.12 -8.92
C VAL A 435 -12.81 15.11 -9.92
N VAL A 436 -12.90 13.85 -9.51
CA VAL A 436 -13.67 12.84 -10.20
C VAL A 436 -14.51 12.06 -9.19
N VAL A 437 -15.83 12.04 -9.42
CA VAL A 437 -16.80 11.30 -8.61
C VAL A 437 -17.07 9.97 -9.31
N ALA A 438 -16.94 8.86 -8.60
CA ALA A 438 -16.91 7.56 -9.25
C ALA A 438 -17.42 6.40 -8.39
N THR A 439 -17.84 5.31 -9.04
CA THR A 439 -17.93 4.01 -8.37
C THR A 439 -16.58 3.27 -8.44
N VAL A 440 -16.49 2.11 -7.76
CA VAL A 440 -15.30 1.23 -7.76
C VAL A 440 -14.77 0.93 -9.17
N ALA A 441 -15.64 0.93 -10.19
CA ALA A 441 -15.33 0.71 -11.60
C ALA A 441 -14.31 1.71 -12.19
N PHE A 442 -14.15 2.90 -11.60
CA PHE A 442 -13.09 3.84 -11.97
C PHE A 442 -11.74 3.45 -11.37
N GLY A 443 -11.76 2.91 -10.15
CA GLY A 443 -10.58 2.86 -9.30
C GLY A 443 -9.43 2.06 -9.88
N MET A 444 -9.69 0.78 -10.22
CA MET A 444 -8.62 -0.20 -10.46
C MET A 444 -7.55 0.29 -11.44
N GLY A 445 -7.96 0.86 -12.58
CA GLY A 445 -7.12 1.08 -13.76
C GLY A 445 -6.30 2.37 -13.84
N ILE A 446 -6.21 3.15 -12.75
CA ILE A 446 -5.57 4.48 -12.73
C ILE A 446 -4.16 4.43 -12.12
N ASP A 447 -3.21 5.12 -12.77
CA ASP A 447 -1.87 5.39 -12.26
C ASP A 447 -1.44 6.87 -12.33
N LYS A 448 -2.37 7.80 -12.01
CA LYS A 448 -1.99 9.19 -11.71
C LYS A 448 -1.27 9.23 -10.35
N PRO A 449 0.02 9.59 -10.28
CA PRO A 449 0.82 9.38 -9.07
C PRO A 449 0.56 10.42 -7.98
N ASP A 450 0.00 11.58 -8.36
CA ASP A 450 -0.08 12.80 -7.57
C ASP A 450 -1.49 13.12 -7.05
N VAL A 451 -2.36 12.11 -6.94
CA VAL A 451 -3.66 12.23 -6.27
C VAL A 451 -3.46 12.64 -4.80
N ARG A 452 -4.00 13.81 -4.44
CA ARG A 452 -3.82 14.45 -3.11
C ARG A 452 -4.89 14.05 -2.11
N ARG A 453 -6.08 13.68 -2.57
CA ARG A 453 -7.17 13.25 -1.70
C ARG A 453 -7.97 12.09 -2.29
N VAL A 454 -8.32 11.13 -1.45
CA VAL A 454 -9.35 10.11 -1.73
C VAL A 454 -10.43 10.26 -0.67
N ILE A 455 -11.68 10.39 -1.11
CA ILE A 455 -12.85 10.48 -0.24
C ILE A 455 -13.76 9.30 -0.57
N HIS A 456 -14.18 8.52 0.41
CA HIS A 456 -15.27 7.56 0.27
C HIS A 456 -16.55 8.19 0.80
N TYR A 457 -17.51 8.50 -0.07
CA TYR A 457 -18.83 9.02 0.34
C TYR A 457 -19.85 7.90 0.63
N GLY A 458 -19.36 6.85 1.28
CA GLY A 458 -20.12 5.74 1.80
C GLY A 458 -19.21 4.75 2.51
N ALA A 459 -19.79 3.83 3.27
CA ALA A 459 -19.05 2.67 3.77
C ALA A 459 -18.49 1.86 2.57
N PRO A 460 -17.17 1.64 2.48
CA PRO A 460 -16.58 0.78 1.44
C PRO A 460 -16.99 -0.68 1.59
N LYS A 461 -16.86 -1.45 0.50
CA LYS A 461 -17.30 -2.85 0.38
C LYS A 461 -16.65 -3.79 1.41
N ASP A 462 -15.34 -3.66 1.57
CA ASP A 462 -14.46 -4.47 2.41
C ASP A 462 -13.11 -3.72 2.61
N ILE A 463 -12.25 -4.23 3.50
CA ILE A 463 -10.97 -3.58 3.87
C ILE A 463 -9.96 -3.65 2.71
N GLU A 464 -9.99 -4.73 1.95
CA GLU A 464 -9.18 -4.99 0.76
C GLU A 464 -9.44 -3.91 -0.31
N SER A 465 -10.70 -3.74 -0.71
CA SER A 465 -11.11 -2.70 -1.68
C SER A 465 -10.71 -1.31 -1.17
N TYR A 466 -11.04 -0.99 0.09
CA TYR A 466 -10.71 0.28 0.72
C TYR A 466 -9.20 0.59 0.68
N TYR A 467 -8.35 -0.38 1.03
CA TYR A 467 -6.89 -0.21 1.01
C TYR A 467 -6.35 0.00 -0.42
N GLN A 468 -6.89 -0.68 -1.43
CA GLN A 468 -6.53 -0.42 -2.83
C GLN A 468 -6.96 0.98 -3.30
N GLU A 469 -8.16 1.41 -2.91
CA GLU A 469 -8.76 2.69 -3.29
C GLU A 469 -7.99 3.87 -2.67
N ILE A 470 -7.74 3.87 -1.36
CA ILE A 470 -6.89 4.89 -0.71
C ILE A 470 -5.44 4.83 -1.20
N GLY A 471 -4.95 3.65 -1.57
CA GLY A 471 -3.60 3.43 -2.10
C GLY A 471 -3.29 4.11 -3.44
N ARG A 472 -4.30 4.69 -4.10
CA ARG A 472 -4.15 5.56 -5.28
C ARG A 472 -3.66 6.96 -4.91
N ALA A 473 -3.89 7.40 -3.69
CA ALA A 473 -3.33 8.65 -3.18
C ALA A 473 -1.80 8.56 -3.03
N GLY A 474 -1.12 9.65 -3.38
CA GLY A 474 0.30 9.90 -3.07
C GLY A 474 1.26 8.77 -3.45
N ARG A 475 1.17 8.22 -4.67
CA ARG A 475 2.17 7.26 -5.19
C ARG A 475 3.52 7.95 -5.47
N ASP A 476 3.51 9.27 -5.66
CA ASP A 476 4.69 10.15 -5.63
C ASP A 476 5.39 10.25 -4.26
N GLY A 477 4.80 9.68 -3.20
CA GLY A 477 5.32 9.70 -1.83
C GLY A 477 5.02 10.99 -1.05
N LEU A 478 4.43 12.01 -1.68
CA LEU A 478 4.06 13.26 -1.00
C LEU A 478 2.83 13.06 -0.10
N PRO A 479 2.63 13.91 0.93
CA PRO A 479 1.46 13.82 1.81
C PRO A 479 0.13 13.83 1.03
N SER A 480 -0.78 12.94 1.41
CA SER A 480 -2.14 12.87 0.88
C SER A 480 -3.14 12.43 1.95
N ILE A 481 -4.42 12.78 1.75
CA ILE A 481 -5.49 12.59 2.74
C ILE A 481 -6.49 11.54 2.24
N CYS A 482 -6.87 10.61 3.12
CA CYS A 482 -7.80 9.52 2.83
C CYS A 482 -8.95 9.55 3.83
N GLN A 483 -10.13 9.97 3.39
CA GLN A 483 -11.30 10.27 4.22
C GLN A 483 -12.45 9.33 3.92
N VAL A 484 -13.17 8.86 4.94
CA VAL A 484 -14.43 8.12 4.78
C VAL A 484 -15.58 8.88 5.44
N PHE A 485 -16.62 9.20 4.68
CA PHE A 485 -17.91 9.63 5.20
C PHE A 485 -18.87 8.44 5.14
N TYR A 486 -19.31 7.94 6.29
CA TYR A 486 -20.24 6.81 6.35
C TYR A 486 -21.50 7.12 7.18
N SER A 487 -22.56 6.38 6.90
CA SER A 487 -23.71 6.27 7.80
C SER A 487 -23.87 4.83 8.28
N ASN A 488 -24.60 4.64 9.39
CA ASN A 488 -25.03 3.30 9.82
C ASN A 488 -26.07 2.67 8.84
N GLY A 489 -26.67 3.46 7.95
CA GLY A 489 -27.57 2.99 6.89
C GLY A 489 -26.81 2.37 5.71
N ASP A 490 -25.60 2.84 5.41
CA ASP A 490 -24.78 2.36 4.28
C ASP A 490 -24.56 0.83 4.37
N PHE A 491 -24.31 0.33 5.59
CA PHE A 491 -24.16 -1.11 5.87
C PHE A 491 -25.45 -1.93 5.70
N VAL A 492 -26.64 -1.31 5.74
CA VAL A 492 -27.91 -2.00 5.44
C VAL A 492 -27.97 -2.30 3.94
N THR A 493 -27.55 -1.36 3.10
CA THR A 493 -27.38 -1.55 1.65
C THR A 493 -26.31 -2.60 1.36
N SER A 494 -25.13 -2.54 2.01
CA SER A 494 -24.11 -3.60 1.89
C SER A 494 -24.64 -4.99 2.29
N LYS A 495 -25.48 -5.06 3.33
CA LYS A 495 -26.15 -6.30 3.76
C LYS A 495 -27.25 -6.75 2.78
N PHE A 496 -27.91 -5.84 2.05
CA PHE A 496 -28.93 -6.19 1.05
C PHE A 496 -28.32 -7.06 -0.05
N PHE A 497 -27.18 -6.66 -0.62
CA PHE A 497 -26.46 -7.39 -1.68
C PHE A 497 -25.88 -8.76 -1.27
N LEU A 498 -26.09 -9.21 -0.02
CA LEU A 498 -25.80 -10.59 0.39
C LEU A 498 -26.98 -11.55 0.15
N LYS A 499 -28.12 -11.07 -0.39
CA LYS A 499 -29.31 -11.90 -0.65
C LYS A 499 -29.12 -12.85 -1.83
N ASP A 500 -28.40 -12.39 -2.84
CA ASP A 500 -28.36 -13.01 -4.17
C ASP A 500 -27.28 -14.10 -4.26
N ILE A 501 -26.48 -14.22 -3.18
CA ILE A 501 -25.47 -15.27 -2.97
C ILE A 501 -26.14 -16.55 -2.46
N LYS A 502 -26.02 -17.62 -3.25
CA LYS A 502 -26.48 -18.98 -2.97
C LYS A 502 -25.47 -19.77 -2.14
N SER A 503 -24.17 -19.50 -2.30
CA SER A 503 -23.10 -20.21 -1.57
C SER A 503 -22.98 -19.78 -0.11
N GLU A 504 -23.37 -20.65 0.84
CA GLU A 504 -23.31 -20.34 2.28
C GLU A 504 -21.90 -19.97 2.77
N LYS A 505 -20.85 -20.64 2.25
CA LYS A 505 -19.45 -20.34 2.61
C LYS A 505 -19.04 -18.94 2.13
N PHE A 506 -19.43 -18.54 0.92
CA PHE A 506 -19.13 -17.22 0.37
C PHE A 506 -19.95 -16.11 1.07
N LEU A 507 -21.22 -16.38 1.36
CA LEU A 507 -22.10 -15.48 2.12
C LEU A 507 -21.54 -15.21 3.53
N ALA A 508 -21.09 -16.25 4.23
CA ALA A 508 -20.45 -16.12 5.54
C ALA A 508 -19.15 -15.31 5.46
N HIS A 509 -18.31 -15.54 4.44
CA HIS A 509 -17.08 -14.77 4.20
C HIS A 509 -17.37 -13.28 3.96
N ARG A 510 -18.29 -12.95 3.03
CA ARG A 510 -18.69 -11.56 2.75
C ARG A 510 -19.30 -10.87 3.98
N ALA A 511 -20.06 -11.60 4.80
CA ALA A 511 -20.63 -11.07 6.03
C ALA A 511 -19.55 -10.72 7.09
N ASP A 512 -18.49 -11.53 7.23
CA ASP A 512 -17.37 -11.21 8.13
C ASP A 512 -16.55 -10.01 7.60
N MET A 513 -16.35 -9.87 6.28
CA MET A 513 -15.69 -8.67 5.72
C MET A 513 -16.47 -7.38 5.97
N ILE A 514 -17.80 -7.40 5.79
CA ILE A 514 -18.66 -6.25 6.15
C ILE A 514 -18.58 -5.97 7.65
N SER A 515 -18.53 -7.00 8.50
CA SER A 515 -18.37 -6.83 9.94
C SER A 515 -17.02 -6.22 10.32
N LYS A 516 -15.92 -6.63 9.68
CA LYS A 516 -14.57 -6.04 9.83
C LYS A 516 -14.54 -4.58 9.39
N MET A 517 -15.18 -4.25 8.26
CA MET A 517 -15.24 -2.85 7.82
C MET A 517 -16.10 -1.97 8.74
N GLN A 518 -17.18 -2.54 9.30
CA GLN A 518 -17.97 -1.88 10.35
C GLN A 518 -17.16 -1.65 11.63
N GLN A 519 -16.32 -2.61 12.05
CA GLN A 519 -15.37 -2.43 13.16
C GLN A 519 -14.34 -1.33 12.85
N TYR A 520 -13.71 -1.35 11.67
CA TYR A 520 -12.69 -0.37 11.26
C TYR A 520 -13.20 1.08 11.30
N LEU A 521 -14.39 1.34 10.75
CA LEU A 521 -14.96 2.70 10.75
C LEU A 521 -15.40 3.16 12.15
N ASN A 522 -15.99 2.28 12.95
CA ASN A 522 -16.46 2.65 14.30
C ASN A 522 -15.35 2.70 15.37
N SER A 523 -14.17 2.10 15.14
CA SER A 523 -13.08 2.00 16.14
C SER A 523 -12.48 3.33 16.59
N THR A 524 -11.91 3.35 17.80
CA THR A 524 -11.06 4.44 18.35
C THR A 524 -9.57 4.07 18.45
N ARG A 525 -9.16 2.88 17.97
CA ARG A 525 -7.75 2.48 17.78
C ARG A 525 -7.09 3.27 16.63
N CYS A 526 -5.77 3.16 16.51
CA CYS A 526 -5.04 3.69 15.36
C CYS A 526 -5.54 3.03 14.05
N ARG A 527 -6.11 3.82 13.13
CA ARG A 527 -6.63 3.34 11.83
C ARG A 527 -5.56 2.55 11.07
N ARG A 528 -4.34 3.10 11.02
CA ARG A 528 -3.19 2.51 10.33
C ARG A 528 -2.81 1.15 10.93
N GLN A 529 -2.73 1.03 12.27
CA GLN A 529 -2.45 -0.24 12.95
C GLN A 529 -3.50 -1.31 12.60
N MET A 530 -4.79 -0.94 12.54
CA MET A 530 -5.86 -1.89 12.17
C MET A 530 -5.72 -2.41 10.74
N LEU A 531 -5.39 -1.55 9.77
CA LEU A 531 -5.15 -1.98 8.38
C LEU A 531 -3.92 -2.90 8.29
N LEU A 532 -2.81 -2.56 8.96
CA LEU A 532 -1.62 -3.40 8.98
C LEU A 532 -1.90 -4.78 9.59
N SER A 533 -2.56 -4.82 10.75
CA SER A 533 -2.88 -6.07 11.46
C SER A 533 -3.79 -7.00 10.63
N HIS A 534 -4.70 -6.43 9.81
CA HIS A 534 -5.58 -7.20 8.92
C HIS A 534 -4.79 -7.93 7.82
N PHE A 535 -3.82 -7.27 7.19
CA PHE A 535 -2.99 -7.90 6.14
C PHE A 535 -1.85 -8.77 6.68
N GLN A 536 -1.32 -8.46 7.87
CA GLN A 536 -0.17 -9.15 8.48
C GLN A 536 -0.55 -10.34 9.37
N GLY A 537 -1.84 -10.71 9.46
CA GLY A 537 -2.27 -11.96 10.11
C GLY A 537 -2.62 -11.86 11.60
N GLY A 538 -2.68 -10.66 12.18
CA GLY A 538 -3.25 -10.42 13.50
C GLY A 538 -2.28 -10.33 14.68
N GLU A 539 -0.96 -10.46 14.48
CA GLU A 539 0.00 -10.06 15.50
C GLU A 539 -0.04 -8.54 15.74
N GLU A 540 0.18 -8.09 16.97
CA GLU A 540 0.19 -6.65 17.29
C GLU A 540 1.47 -5.99 16.78
N VAL A 541 1.40 -5.51 15.54
CA VAL A 541 2.42 -4.66 14.89
C VAL A 541 2.91 -3.60 15.87
N GLN A 542 4.22 -3.63 16.16
CA GLN A 542 4.85 -2.75 17.14
C GLN A 542 4.46 -1.28 16.88
N SER A 543 4.12 -0.56 17.94
CA SER A 543 3.45 0.72 17.83
C SER A 543 4.29 1.74 17.05
N THR A 544 3.84 2.08 15.83
CA THR A 544 4.33 3.26 15.12
C THR A 544 4.15 4.49 16.03
N GLN A 545 5.19 5.31 16.13
CA GLN A 545 5.23 6.44 17.06
C GLN A 545 3.98 7.34 16.88
N LEU A 546 3.32 7.68 17.99
CA LEU A 546 2.11 8.48 17.99
C LEU A 546 2.36 9.85 17.32
N SER A 547 1.86 9.98 16.10
CA SER A 547 2.06 11.16 15.26
C SER A 547 0.72 11.72 14.78
N GLU A 548 0.58 13.05 14.81
CA GLU A 548 -0.60 13.73 14.26
C GLU A 548 -0.76 13.52 12.74
N LYS A 549 0.32 13.13 12.04
CA LYS A 549 0.32 12.80 10.62
C LYS A 549 -0.12 11.35 10.32
N CYS A 550 -0.49 10.57 11.34
CA CYS A 550 -0.91 9.17 11.19
C CYS A 550 -2.41 9.03 10.84
N CYS A 551 -3.30 9.37 11.77
CA CYS A 551 -4.76 9.29 11.55
C CYS A 551 -5.55 10.14 12.55
N ASP A 552 -6.85 10.30 12.29
CA ASP A 552 -7.82 11.00 13.13
C ASP A 552 -7.76 10.57 14.61
N ASN A 553 -7.75 9.27 14.88
CA ASN A 553 -7.75 8.72 16.24
C ASN A 553 -6.43 8.99 16.97
N CYS A 554 -5.29 8.92 16.28
CA CYS A 554 -4.00 9.33 16.86
C CYS A 554 -3.99 10.82 17.17
N LYS A 555 -4.44 11.68 16.24
CA LYS A 555 -4.53 13.13 16.41
C LYS A 555 -5.45 13.53 17.58
N LYS A 556 -6.59 12.85 17.73
CA LYS A 556 -7.51 13.00 18.89
C LYS A 556 -6.85 12.56 20.21
N LYS A 557 -6.17 11.42 20.25
CA LYS A 557 -5.45 10.96 21.46
C LYS A 557 -4.33 11.93 21.87
N ILE A 558 -3.54 12.43 20.91
CA ILE A 558 -2.48 13.42 21.15
C ILE A 558 -3.05 14.70 21.76
N LYS A 559 -4.07 15.32 21.14
CA LYS A 559 -4.71 16.54 21.69
C LYS A 559 -5.25 16.35 23.11
N ARG A 560 -5.93 15.24 23.39
CA ARG A 560 -6.39 14.93 24.76
C ARG A 560 -5.23 14.82 25.75
N SER A 561 -4.15 14.13 25.38
CA SER A 561 -2.95 13.96 26.23
C SER A 561 -2.16 15.25 26.48
N GLN A 562 -2.33 16.27 25.63
CA GLN A 562 -1.78 17.62 25.86
C GLN A 562 -2.66 18.40 26.85
N MET A 563 -3.99 18.28 26.74
CA MET A 563 -4.94 18.95 27.65
C MET A 563 -4.89 18.39 29.08
N THR A 564 -4.78 17.07 29.26
CA THR A 564 -4.83 16.44 30.60
C THR A 564 -3.56 16.62 31.44
N LYS A 565 -2.51 17.29 30.94
CA LYS A 565 -1.28 17.56 31.72
C LYS A 565 -1.45 18.59 32.84
N ASN A 566 -2.60 19.27 32.92
CA ASN A 566 -2.89 20.25 33.97
C ASN A 566 -3.68 19.67 35.16
N ASP A 567 -4.29 18.49 35.04
CA ASP A 567 -5.14 17.88 36.09
C ASP A 567 -4.56 16.54 36.57
N ASN A 568 -3.99 16.53 37.78
CA ASN A 568 -3.33 15.37 38.38
C ASN A 568 -4.28 14.27 38.92
N SER A 569 -5.58 14.28 38.59
CA SER A 569 -6.61 13.52 39.31
C SER A 569 -7.35 12.43 38.50
N SER A 570 -6.87 12.03 37.31
CA SER A 570 -7.60 11.08 36.44
C SER A 570 -6.70 10.18 35.56
N GLN A 571 -5.76 9.43 36.16
CA GLN A 571 -4.92 8.44 35.46
C GLN A 571 -5.68 7.28 34.76
N GLN A 572 -7.00 7.17 34.91
CA GLN A 572 -7.76 5.94 34.63
C GLN A 572 -8.35 5.84 33.20
N SER A 573 -8.04 6.74 32.27
CA SER A 573 -8.69 6.80 30.94
C SER A 573 -7.78 7.03 29.73
N LEU A 574 -6.51 6.64 29.78
CA LEU A 574 -5.57 6.78 28.65
C LEU A 574 -5.84 5.82 27.46
N ASP A 575 -6.36 4.62 27.74
CA ASP A 575 -6.54 3.58 26.71
C ASP A 575 -7.75 3.79 25.79
N GLY A 576 -8.82 4.43 26.30
CA GLY A 576 -10.13 4.50 25.63
C GLY A 576 -11.05 3.30 25.91
N LYS A 577 -10.64 2.41 26.82
CA LYS A 577 -11.42 1.29 27.36
C LYS A 577 -12.27 1.76 28.54
N LYS A 578 -13.52 1.30 28.60
CA LYS A 578 -14.52 1.66 29.61
C LYS A 578 -15.32 0.40 30.01
N ASP A 579 -15.69 0.29 31.27
CA ASP A 579 -16.58 -0.77 31.73
C ASP A 579 -18.05 -0.39 31.44
N PHE A 580 -18.80 -1.32 30.85
CA PHE A 580 -20.22 -1.19 30.53
C PHE A 580 -21.07 -2.34 31.13
N ALA A 581 -20.62 -2.95 32.23
CA ALA A 581 -21.29 -4.10 32.84
C ALA A 581 -22.77 -3.85 33.21
N GLU A 582 -23.12 -2.66 33.69
CA GLU A 582 -24.51 -2.31 34.02
C GLU A 582 -25.37 -2.17 32.77
N GLU A 583 -24.92 -1.42 31.77
CA GLU A 583 -25.67 -1.19 30.54
C GLU A 583 -25.83 -2.47 29.74
N ALA A 584 -24.82 -3.34 29.75
CA ALA A 584 -24.89 -4.68 29.18
C ALA A 584 -25.95 -5.55 29.87
N LYS A 585 -26.01 -5.56 31.21
CA LYS A 585 -27.03 -6.30 31.98
C LYS A 585 -28.45 -5.82 31.66
N LEU A 586 -28.64 -4.51 31.54
CA LEU A 586 -29.94 -3.94 31.17
C LEU A 586 -30.35 -4.35 29.75
N LEU A 587 -29.46 -4.23 28.77
CA LEU A 587 -29.77 -4.53 27.38
C LEU A 587 -29.91 -6.04 27.11
N PHE A 588 -29.01 -6.89 27.63
CA PHE A 588 -29.13 -8.34 27.52
C PHE A 588 -30.41 -8.84 28.21
N GLY A 589 -30.73 -8.35 29.42
CA GLY A 589 -31.96 -8.74 30.11
C GLY A 589 -33.23 -8.36 29.34
N ALA A 590 -33.24 -7.21 28.65
CA ALA A 590 -34.34 -6.81 27.78
C ALA A 590 -34.46 -7.69 26.51
N ILE A 591 -33.35 -8.23 25.99
CA ILE A 591 -33.35 -9.16 24.84
C ILE A 591 -33.75 -10.59 25.29
N GLU A 592 -33.34 -11.05 26.49
CA GLU A 592 -33.87 -12.28 27.09
C GLU A 592 -35.40 -12.19 27.27
N ALA A 593 -35.91 -11.05 27.75
CA ALA A 593 -37.34 -10.81 27.97
C ALA A 593 -38.17 -10.77 26.68
N THR A 594 -37.64 -10.26 25.57
CA THR A 594 -38.29 -10.31 24.25
C THR A 594 -38.09 -11.64 23.51
N ARG A 595 -37.37 -12.60 24.12
CA ARG A 595 -36.99 -13.89 23.52
C ARG A 595 -36.28 -13.76 22.17
N GLY A 596 -35.59 -12.64 21.94
CA GLY A 596 -34.95 -12.32 20.66
C GLY A 596 -35.91 -12.10 19.48
N ALA A 597 -37.24 -12.04 19.68
CA ALA A 597 -38.23 -11.98 18.60
C ALA A 597 -38.30 -10.64 17.84
N PHE A 598 -37.43 -9.68 18.16
CA PHE A 598 -37.45 -8.31 17.63
C PHE A 598 -36.04 -7.80 17.31
N GLY A 599 -35.94 -6.83 16.41
CA GLY A 599 -34.72 -6.04 16.21
C GLY A 599 -34.43 -5.10 17.39
N LEU A 600 -33.20 -4.58 17.44
CA LEU A 600 -32.61 -3.82 18.56
C LEU A 600 -33.48 -2.69 19.14
N ALA A 601 -34.35 -2.06 18.33
CA ALA A 601 -35.19 -0.95 18.77
C ALA A 601 -36.15 -1.30 19.92
N VAL A 602 -36.77 -2.49 19.93
CA VAL A 602 -37.78 -2.85 20.95
C VAL A 602 -37.15 -3.09 22.33
N PRO A 603 -36.03 -3.84 22.47
CA PRO A 603 -35.26 -3.90 23.71
C PRO A 603 -34.84 -2.51 24.23
N ILE A 604 -34.43 -1.59 23.36
CA ILE A 604 -34.08 -0.21 23.74
C ILE A 604 -35.32 0.55 24.25
N PHE A 605 -36.48 0.40 23.61
CA PHE A 605 -37.73 1.00 24.07
C PHE A 605 -38.14 0.49 25.45
N ILE A 606 -37.92 -0.80 25.76
CA ILE A 606 -38.12 -1.36 27.10
C ILE A 606 -37.15 -0.70 28.10
N VAL A 607 -35.84 -0.76 27.84
CA VAL A 607 -34.80 -0.22 28.74
C VAL A 607 -34.99 1.28 29.03
N ARG A 608 -35.43 2.07 28.06
CA ARG A 608 -35.72 3.51 28.23
C ARG A 608 -37.08 3.83 28.86
N GLY A 609 -37.99 2.84 28.98
CA GLY A 609 -39.34 3.05 29.51
C GLY A 609 -40.24 3.83 28.54
N SER A 610 -40.17 3.49 27.25
CA SER A 610 -40.91 4.18 26.19
C SER A 610 -42.40 3.80 26.18
N ALA A 611 -43.24 4.73 25.73
CA ALA A 611 -44.68 4.54 25.52
C ALA A 611 -45.02 4.10 24.06
N ASN A 612 -44.02 3.74 23.26
CA ASN A 612 -44.21 3.28 21.88
C ASN A 612 -45.13 2.04 21.81
N GLN A 613 -46.09 2.04 20.88
CA GLN A 613 -47.09 0.97 20.70
C GLN A 613 -46.48 -0.44 20.54
N ARG A 614 -45.23 -0.56 20.04
CA ARG A 614 -44.52 -1.84 19.90
C ARG A 614 -44.09 -2.46 21.24
N VAL A 615 -44.26 -1.75 22.37
CA VAL A 615 -43.99 -2.26 23.74
C VAL A 615 -45.30 -2.63 24.43
N THR A 616 -45.63 -3.91 24.44
CA THR A 616 -46.89 -4.44 25.00
C THR A 616 -46.92 -4.38 26.53
N GLU A 617 -48.11 -4.45 27.13
CA GLU A 617 -48.28 -4.52 28.60
C GLU A 617 -47.53 -5.69 29.26
N GLY A 618 -47.29 -6.78 28.53
CA GLY A 618 -46.42 -7.87 28.99
C GLY A 618 -44.95 -7.45 29.11
N MET A 619 -44.45 -6.65 28.16
CA MET A 619 -43.08 -6.14 28.16
C MET A 619 -42.87 -5.03 29.20
N LYS A 620 -43.90 -4.23 29.53
CA LYS A 620 -43.84 -3.19 30.57
C LYS A 620 -43.62 -3.76 31.99
N LYS A 621 -43.99 -5.04 32.21
CA LYS A 621 -43.76 -5.78 33.47
C LYS A 621 -42.33 -6.32 33.61
N CYS A 622 -41.46 -6.11 32.63
CA CYS A 622 -40.08 -6.57 32.63
C CYS A 622 -39.23 -5.83 33.70
N PRO A 623 -38.40 -6.53 34.52
CA PRO A 623 -37.55 -5.90 35.54
C PRO A 623 -36.52 -4.87 35.02
N GLN A 624 -36.29 -4.82 33.71
CA GLN A 624 -35.39 -3.89 33.02
C GLN A 624 -36.12 -2.62 32.52
N TYR A 625 -37.46 -2.57 32.57
CA TYR A 625 -38.24 -1.46 32.03
C TYR A 625 -37.89 -0.13 32.70
N GLY A 626 -37.58 0.91 31.90
CA GLY A 626 -37.31 2.27 32.37
C GLY A 626 -35.96 2.53 33.05
N LYS A 627 -35.17 1.50 33.41
CA LYS A 627 -33.91 1.69 34.17
C LYS A 627 -32.85 2.50 33.41
N GLY A 628 -32.81 2.38 32.08
CA GLY A 628 -31.91 3.14 31.20
C GLY A 628 -32.46 4.47 30.68
N LYS A 629 -33.56 5.00 31.26
CA LYS A 629 -34.22 6.25 30.82
C LYS A 629 -33.30 7.49 30.84
N HIS A 630 -32.28 7.50 31.70
CA HIS A 630 -31.29 8.57 31.83
C HIS A 630 -30.24 8.60 30.69
N ILE A 631 -30.29 7.62 29.78
CA ILE A 631 -29.41 7.50 28.60
C ILE A 631 -30.24 7.73 27.32
N SER A 632 -29.63 8.36 26.32
CA SER A 632 -30.28 8.71 25.05
C SER A 632 -30.50 7.47 24.16
N GLU A 633 -31.46 7.54 23.25
CA GLU A 633 -31.71 6.43 22.33
C GLU A 633 -30.57 6.21 21.33
N ALA A 634 -29.91 7.29 20.90
CA ALA A 634 -28.74 7.24 20.05
C ALA A 634 -27.59 6.47 20.74
N TRP A 635 -27.34 6.75 22.03
CA TRP A 635 -26.32 6.05 22.81
C TRP A 635 -26.66 4.55 22.95
N TRP A 636 -27.91 4.21 23.29
CA TRP A 636 -28.34 2.80 23.35
C TRP A 636 -28.22 2.07 22.01
N LYS A 637 -28.52 2.74 20.88
CA LYS A 637 -28.35 2.17 19.54
C LYS A 637 -26.86 1.98 19.19
N ALA A 638 -26.00 2.94 19.55
CA ALA A 638 -24.55 2.87 19.35
C ALA A 638 -23.89 1.77 20.22
N PHE A 639 -24.33 1.62 21.48
CA PHE A 639 -23.89 0.56 22.38
C PHE A 639 -24.34 -0.83 21.91
N GLY A 640 -25.59 -0.98 21.47
CA GLY A 640 -26.06 -2.22 20.85
C GLY A 640 -25.26 -2.59 19.58
N ARG A 641 -24.90 -1.61 18.74
CA ARG A 641 -23.99 -1.81 17.59
C ARG A 641 -22.60 -2.28 18.03
N LEU A 642 -22.02 -1.68 19.08
CA LEU A 642 -20.73 -2.09 19.64
C LEU A 642 -20.77 -3.56 20.10
N LEU A 643 -21.83 -3.97 20.81
CA LEU A 643 -22.00 -5.36 21.24
C LEU A 643 -22.19 -6.35 20.08
N THR A 644 -22.81 -5.93 18.97
CA THR A 644 -22.84 -6.75 17.73
C THR A 644 -21.45 -6.87 17.11
N CYS A 645 -20.70 -5.76 17.01
CA CYS A 645 -19.32 -5.78 16.49
C CYS A 645 -18.39 -6.65 17.34
N GLU A 646 -18.58 -6.65 18.66
CA GLU A 646 -17.85 -7.48 19.62
C GLU A 646 -18.37 -8.92 19.74
N LYS A 647 -19.28 -9.35 18.85
CA LYS A 647 -19.85 -10.70 18.78
C LYS A 647 -20.53 -11.15 20.10
N TYR A 648 -21.03 -10.20 20.91
CA TYR A 648 -21.94 -10.44 22.05
C TYR A 648 -23.41 -10.51 21.61
N LEU A 649 -23.77 -9.73 20.60
CA LEU A 649 -25.07 -9.80 19.93
C LEU A 649 -24.92 -10.33 18.51
N GLN A 650 -25.97 -10.98 18.00
CA GLN A 650 -26.05 -11.50 16.64
C GLN A 650 -27.36 -11.06 15.99
N GLU A 651 -27.26 -10.47 14.80
CA GLU A 651 -28.41 -10.17 13.96
C GLU A 651 -28.80 -11.40 13.14
N THR A 652 -30.02 -11.92 13.35
CA THR A 652 -30.58 -13.03 12.55
C THR A 652 -31.62 -12.47 11.60
N ARG A 653 -31.44 -12.68 10.29
CA ARG A 653 -32.44 -12.31 9.26
C ARG A 653 -33.67 -13.20 9.41
N ILE A 654 -34.86 -12.62 9.28
CA ILE A 654 -36.10 -13.39 9.15
C ILE A 654 -36.11 -13.99 7.72
N LYS A 655 -36.26 -15.32 7.60
CA LYS A 655 -36.50 -15.96 6.29
C LYS A 655 -37.95 -15.66 5.88
N SER A 656 -38.18 -15.27 4.63
CA SER A 656 -39.50 -14.83 4.19
C SER A 656 -40.54 -15.95 4.27
N PHE A 657 -41.76 -15.60 4.71
CA PHE A 657 -42.90 -16.51 4.80
C PHE A 657 -44.00 -16.02 3.86
N GLY A 658 -44.14 -16.68 2.70
CA GLY A 658 -45.15 -16.35 1.69
C GLY A 658 -44.72 -15.30 0.67
N LYS A 659 -45.69 -14.81 -0.13
CA LYS A 659 -45.48 -13.93 -1.29
C LYS A 659 -45.12 -12.47 -0.97
N GLN A 660 -45.06 -12.07 0.30
CA GLN A 660 -44.66 -10.71 0.70
C GLN A 660 -43.22 -10.69 1.21
N ASN A 661 -42.40 -9.78 0.68
CA ASN A 661 -41.02 -9.56 1.13
C ASN A 661 -41.02 -8.86 2.50
N MET A 662 -41.13 -9.64 3.58
CA MET A 662 -41.09 -9.12 4.96
C MET A 662 -39.64 -8.76 5.37
N PHE A 663 -39.27 -7.49 5.22
CA PHE A 663 -37.95 -6.98 5.59
C PHE A 663 -37.78 -6.87 7.11
N GLY A 664 -36.94 -7.73 7.71
CA GLY A 664 -36.65 -7.64 9.15
C GLY A 664 -35.43 -8.42 9.61
N SER A 665 -34.74 -7.87 10.61
CA SER A 665 -33.73 -8.57 11.42
C SER A 665 -34.16 -8.64 12.88
N THR A 666 -33.84 -9.76 13.50
CA THR A 666 -34.00 -10.03 14.94
C THR A 666 -32.63 -9.97 15.61
N VAL A 667 -32.58 -9.62 16.91
CA VAL A 667 -31.32 -9.56 17.65
C VAL A 667 -31.31 -10.58 18.77
N ASN A 668 -30.31 -11.47 18.74
CA ASN A 668 -30.11 -12.57 19.66
C ASN A 668 -28.81 -12.41 20.46
N ILE A 669 -28.75 -13.06 21.63
CA ILE A 669 -27.60 -13.08 22.53
C ILE A 669 -26.72 -14.29 22.20
N THR A 670 -25.44 -14.07 21.93
CA THR A 670 -24.49 -15.14 21.56
C THR A 670 -24.08 -16.00 22.75
N SER A 671 -23.39 -17.12 22.50
CA SER A 671 -22.74 -17.94 23.53
C SER A 671 -21.76 -17.10 24.38
N LYS A 672 -20.92 -16.25 23.77
CA LYS A 672 -20.01 -15.31 24.44
C LYS A 672 -20.76 -14.46 25.48
N ALA A 673 -21.90 -13.88 25.09
CA ALA A 673 -22.70 -13.04 25.97
C ALA A 673 -23.47 -13.85 27.04
N LYS A 674 -23.99 -15.03 26.73
CA LYS A 674 -24.62 -15.92 27.72
C LYS A 674 -23.63 -16.37 28.80
N MET A 675 -22.40 -16.74 28.41
CA MET A 675 -21.33 -17.10 29.35
C MET A 675 -20.93 -15.93 30.26
N TRP A 676 -20.79 -14.72 29.69
CA TRP A 676 -20.53 -13.51 30.48
C TRP A 676 -21.68 -13.21 31.46
N LEU A 677 -22.93 -13.29 30.99
CA LEU A 677 -24.12 -13.01 31.79
C LEU A 677 -24.30 -14.04 32.91
N GLU A 678 -24.02 -15.32 32.67
CA GLU A 678 -23.99 -16.35 33.72
C GLU A 678 -22.91 -16.07 34.78
N LYS A 679 -21.69 -15.72 34.37
CA LYS A 679 -20.62 -15.33 35.29
C LYS A 679 -21.01 -14.10 36.13
N ALA A 680 -21.68 -13.13 35.50
CA ALA A 680 -22.16 -11.90 36.13
C ALA A 680 -23.45 -12.08 36.97
N LYS A 681 -24.23 -13.16 36.77
CA LYS A 681 -25.35 -13.59 37.62
C LYS A 681 -24.85 -14.33 38.88
N ARG A 682 -23.76 -15.10 38.77
CA ARG A 682 -23.16 -15.89 39.87
C ARG A 682 -22.27 -15.09 40.82
N SER A 683 -21.85 -13.88 40.44
CA SER A 683 -20.93 -13.04 41.20
C SER A 683 -21.69 -11.86 41.85
N PRO A 684 -21.93 -11.85 43.17
CA PRO A 684 -22.58 -10.72 43.84
C PRO A 684 -21.69 -9.47 43.81
N GLY A 685 -22.31 -8.28 43.84
CA GLY A 685 -21.56 -7.01 43.91
C GLY A 685 -20.94 -6.52 42.59
N ASN A 686 -21.51 -6.91 41.44
CA ASN A 686 -21.16 -6.39 40.12
C ASN A 686 -19.72 -6.68 39.62
N SER A 687 -19.02 -7.62 40.25
CA SER A 687 -17.57 -7.84 40.09
C SER A 687 -17.11 -8.51 38.79
N VAL A 688 -17.90 -8.45 37.72
CA VAL A 688 -17.57 -9.02 36.39
C VAL A 688 -17.68 -7.89 35.37
N PRO A 689 -16.58 -7.16 35.12
CA PRO A 689 -16.61 -6.02 34.21
C PRO A 689 -16.87 -6.47 32.77
N LEU A 690 -17.42 -5.57 31.96
CA LEU A 690 -17.44 -5.66 30.51
C LEU A 690 -16.65 -4.49 29.94
N ILE A 691 -15.32 -4.63 29.98
CA ILE A 691 -14.39 -3.64 29.45
C ILE A 691 -14.45 -3.69 27.92
N LEU A 692 -15.00 -2.65 27.30
CA LEU A 692 -15.04 -2.47 25.84
C LEU A 692 -14.31 -1.19 25.46
N GLU A 693 -13.79 -1.13 24.23
CA GLU A 693 -13.31 0.12 23.64
C GLU A 693 -14.50 0.95 23.16
N LEU A 694 -14.50 2.24 23.49
CA LEU A 694 -15.53 3.17 23.05
C LEU A 694 -15.54 3.29 21.51
N SER A 695 -16.71 3.19 20.89
CA SER A 695 -16.86 3.50 19.46
C SER A 695 -16.84 5.01 19.21
N THR A 696 -16.45 5.42 18.00
CA THR A 696 -16.47 6.83 17.56
C THR A 696 -17.87 7.45 17.74
N GLU A 697 -18.94 6.68 17.48
CA GLU A 697 -20.32 7.12 17.71
C GLU A 697 -20.62 7.37 19.21
N LEU A 698 -20.18 6.48 20.11
CA LEU A 698 -20.35 6.67 21.56
C LEU A 698 -19.52 7.86 22.09
N VAL A 699 -18.27 8.02 21.62
CA VAL A 699 -17.42 9.15 21.98
C VAL A 699 -18.08 10.48 21.63
N ASN A 700 -18.53 10.64 20.38
CA ASN A 700 -19.18 11.87 19.92
C ASN A 700 -20.44 12.18 20.75
N LEU A 701 -21.20 11.16 21.17
CA LEU A 701 -22.40 11.31 22.00
C LEU A 701 -22.08 11.67 23.47
N GLU A 702 -20.95 11.22 24.01
CA GLU A 702 -20.50 11.59 25.36
C GLU A 702 -19.89 13.01 25.38
N GLU A 703 -19.14 13.41 24.35
CA GLU A 703 -18.63 14.78 24.18
C GLU A 703 -19.77 15.81 23.96
N ALA A 704 -20.79 15.46 23.17
CA ALA A 704 -22.00 16.27 23.02
C ALA A 704 -22.79 16.41 24.34
N LYS A 705 -22.74 15.40 25.22
CA LYS A 705 -23.38 15.47 26.55
C LYS A 705 -22.59 16.37 27.52
N ALA A 706 -21.26 16.31 27.49
CA ALA A 706 -20.39 17.16 28.32
C ALA A 706 -20.58 18.65 27.99
N SER A 707 -20.45 19.02 26.71
CA SER A 707 -20.60 20.41 26.23
C SER A 707 -22.01 21.02 26.42
N LEU A 708 -23.04 20.18 26.60
CA LEU A 708 -24.38 20.61 27.03
C LEU A 708 -24.52 20.79 28.55
N SER A 709 -23.65 20.18 29.36
CA SER A 709 -23.70 20.27 30.83
C SER A 709 -23.04 21.54 31.37
N GLU A 710 -21.99 22.04 30.71
CA GLU A 710 -21.26 23.26 31.11
C GLU A 710 -22.09 24.54 30.93
N LYS A 711 -23.12 24.53 30.06
CA LYS A 711 -23.96 25.70 29.76
C LYS A 711 -25.12 25.94 30.74
N LYS A 712 -24.96 25.58 32.03
CA LYS A 712 -25.97 25.80 33.08
C LYS A 712 -25.39 26.21 34.45
N VAL A 713 -25.09 27.50 34.63
CA VAL A 713 -25.65 28.34 35.72
C VAL A 713 -25.54 29.83 35.32
N ILE A 714 -26.65 30.46 34.93
CA ILE A 714 -27.04 31.80 35.41
C ILE A 714 -28.57 31.78 35.54
N VAL A 715 -29.10 32.13 36.71
CA VAL A 715 -30.53 32.36 36.94
C VAL A 715 -30.70 33.82 37.37
N ILE A 716 -31.50 34.59 36.64
CA ILE A 716 -31.90 35.95 37.00
C ILE A 716 -33.43 35.96 37.21
N PRO A 717 -33.95 36.54 38.31
CA PRO A 717 -35.38 36.56 38.58
C PRO A 717 -36.18 37.43 37.58
N ALA A 718 -37.44 37.08 37.36
CA ALA A 718 -38.34 37.84 36.49
C ALA A 718 -38.85 39.13 37.15
N SER A 719 -38.83 40.24 36.42
CA SER A 719 -39.66 41.44 36.70
C SER A 719 -39.71 42.42 35.52
N VAL A 720 -40.71 43.32 35.56
CA VAL A 720 -41.00 44.44 34.64
C VAL A 720 -41.59 44.07 33.26
N LYS A 721 -42.72 44.74 32.93
CA LYS A 721 -43.41 44.72 31.63
C LYS A 721 -43.28 46.07 30.93
N ARG A 722 -43.08 46.09 29.61
CA ARG A 722 -43.60 47.05 28.58
C ARG A 722 -42.79 46.80 27.27
N VAL A 723 -43.27 46.78 26.02
CA VAL A 723 -44.41 47.31 25.23
C VAL A 723 -43.79 47.89 23.94
N VAL A 724 -44.02 47.19 22.82
CA VAL A 724 -44.29 47.71 21.44
C VAL A 724 -43.16 48.38 20.62
N SER A 725 -43.34 48.25 19.29
CA SER A 725 -42.79 49.00 18.13
C SER A 725 -41.41 48.65 17.54
N ILE A 726 -41.47 48.27 16.27
CA ILE A 726 -40.44 48.31 15.22
C ILE A 726 -40.55 49.70 14.55
N PRO A 727 -39.44 50.42 14.25
CA PRO A 727 -39.07 50.55 12.84
C PRO A 727 -37.56 50.62 12.51
N SER A 728 -37.28 50.18 11.29
CA SER A 728 -36.01 50.29 10.54
C SER A 728 -35.39 51.70 10.50
N SER A 729 -34.07 51.78 10.70
CA SER A 729 -33.13 52.40 9.73
C SER A 729 -31.65 52.13 10.12
N LYS A 730 -30.72 52.30 9.17
CA LYS A 730 -29.27 52.28 9.42
C LYS A 730 -28.83 53.57 10.13
N PRO A 731 -27.73 53.52 10.90
CA PRO A 731 -26.51 54.12 10.36
C PRO A 731 -25.27 53.21 10.49
N GLU A 732 -24.10 53.74 10.13
CA GLU A 732 -22.81 53.05 10.06
C GLU A 732 -21.92 53.35 11.30
N VAL A 733 -20.70 52.80 11.26
CA VAL A 733 -19.48 53.18 12.00
C VAL A 733 -19.09 52.35 13.23
N ASP A 734 -17.79 52.02 13.19
CA ASP A 734 -16.82 51.48 14.15
C ASP A 734 -16.89 50.10 14.80
N SER A 735 -15.87 49.34 14.39
CA SER A 735 -15.00 48.43 15.14
C SER A 735 -15.25 48.18 16.64
N GLN A 736 -15.41 46.89 16.95
CA GLN A 736 -14.60 46.25 17.99
C GLN A 736 -14.30 44.79 17.62
N LYS A 737 -13.07 44.34 17.87
CA LYS A 737 -12.63 42.98 17.58
C LYS A 737 -13.25 42.00 18.57
N ASN A 738 -13.65 40.83 18.09
CA ASN A 738 -13.60 39.58 18.84
C ASN A 738 -12.94 38.54 17.95
N GLU A 739 -11.92 37.87 18.46
CA GLU A 739 -11.00 37.06 17.66
C GLU A 739 -11.52 35.63 17.50
N SER A 740 -11.66 35.18 16.25
CA SER A 740 -11.86 33.76 15.93
C SER A 740 -10.51 33.05 15.79
N PRO A 741 -10.36 31.81 16.26
CA PRO A 741 -9.09 31.08 16.19
C PRO A 741 -8.82 30.51 14.79
N ASP A 742 -8.51 31.40 13.83
CA ASP A 742 -7.89 31.04 12.55
C ASP A 742 -6.39 30.83 12.76
N ASP A 743 -5.98 29.61 13.11
CA ASP A 743 -4.56 29.24 13.25
C ASP A 743 -4.31 27.75 12.89
N LEU A 744 -4.29 27.45 11.59
CA LEU A 744 -3.74 26.22 11.00
C LEU A 744 -3.17 26.55 9.61
N GLU A 745 -1.98 27.15 9.58
CA GLU A 745 -1.25 27.48 8.34
C GLU A 745 -0.86 26.25 7.48
N ASP A 746 -0.45 26.53 6.23
CA ASP A 746 -0.08 25.54 5.23
C ASP A 746 1.01 24.55 5.69
N ILE A 747 0.75 23.26 5.49
CA ILE A 747 1.61 22.15 5.94
C ILE A 747 2.87 22.05 5.06
N LYS A 748 3.90 22.83 5.40
CA LYS A 748 5.25 22.70 4.82
C LYS A 748 5.94 21.41 5.29
N PRO A 749 6.82 20.81 4.46
CA PRO A 749 7.76 19.78 4.91
C PRO A 749 8.70 20.33 6.00
N ILE A 750 9.17 19.45 6.89
CA ILE A 750 10.17 19.81 7.91
C ILE A 750 11.56 19.48 7.36
N GLU A 751 12.26 20.50 6.89
CA GLU A 751 13.69 20.52 6.59
C GLU A 751 14.28 21.83 7.17
N GLU A 752 15.60 21.99 7.14
CA GLU A 752 16.33 23.03 7.88
C GLU A 752 15.93 24.48 7.49
N SER A 753 16.18 25.43 8.40
CA SER A 753 15.65 26.80 8.34
C SER A 753 16.26 27.67 7.23
N LEU A 754 15.77 27.47 6.01
CA LEU A 754 15.92 28.41 4.88
C LEU A 754 15.33 29.78 5.23
N ASP A 755 15.88 30.84 4.62
CA ASP A 755 15.30 32.18 4.67
C ASP A 755 13.82 32.12 4.21
N PRO A 756 12.84 32.68 4.96
CA PRO A 756 11.44 32.77 4.52
C PRO A 756 11.27 33.36 3.11
N ARG A 757 12.17 34.25 2.67
CA ARG A 757 12.23 34.76 1.29
C ARG A 757 12.64 33.69 0.28
N GLU A 758 13.66 32.89 0.58
CA GLU A 758 14.13 31.81 -0.30
C GLU A 758 13.08 30.69 -0.38
N ALA A 759 12.46 30.32 0.75
CA ALA A 759 11.36 29.35 0.79
C ALA A 759 10.17 29.78 -0.09
N LYS A 760 9.85 31.08 -0.12
CA LYS A 760 8.83 31.63 -1.05
C LYS A 760 9.27 31.55 -2.51
N LEU A 761 10.51 31.91 -2.82
CA LEU A 761 11.03 31.87 -4.20
C LEU A 761 11.11 30.45 -4.76
N VAL A 762 11.35 29.43 -3.92
CA VAL A 762 11.29 28.01 -4.31
C VAL A 762 9.85 27.61 -4.69
N ASP A 763 8.84 28.05 -3.94
CA ASP A 763 7.42 27.81 -4.25
C ASP A 763 6.97 28.56 -5.53
N ASP A 764 7.43 29.80 -5.73
CA ASP A 764 7.15 30.55 -6.96
C ASP A 764 7.86 29.96 -8.19
N LEU A 765 9.06 29.39 -8.06
CA LEU A 765 9.73 28.60 -9.09
C LEU A 765 8.96 27.30 -9.39
N PHE A 766 8.52 26.58 -8.36
CA PHE A 766 7.71 25.37 -8.51
C PHE A 766 6.40 25.65 -9.29
N LYS A 767 5.72 26.77 -9.00
CA LYS A 767 4.54 27.22 -9.77
C LYS A 767 4.87 27.54 -11.23
N LYS A 768 5.92 28.33 -11.49
CA LYS A 768 6.40 28.61 -12.87
C LYS A 768 6.70 27.29 -13.61
N ALA A 769 7.35 26.33 -12.95
CA ALA A 769 7.71 25.02 -13.53
C ALA A 769 6.50 24.09 -13.78
N MET A 770 5.49 24.07 -12.89
CA MET A 770 4.22 23.38 -13.15
C MET A 770 3.52 23.93 -14.39
N SER A 771 3.48 25.26 -14.55
CA SER A 771 2.86 25.89 -15.73
C SER A 771 3.56 25.50 -17.03
N LEU A 772 4.90 25.53 -17.05
CA LEU A 772 5.69 25.09 -18.21
C LEU A 772 5.49 23.60 -18.50
N ARG A 773 5.53 22.74 -17.48
CA ARG A 773 5.29 21.30 -17.62
C ARG A 773 3.93 21.02 -18.25
N ASN A 774 2.86 21.67 -17.77
CA ASN A 774 1.51 21.49 -18.30
C ASN A 774 1.43 21.94 -19.78
N SER A 775 2.08 23.06 -20.15
CA SER A 775 2.17 23.49 -21.55
C SER A 775 2.95 22.51 -22.44
N ILE A 776 3.98 21.83 -21.93
CA ILE A 776 4.68 20.75 -22.65
C ILE A 776 3.74 19.55 -22.79
N ALA A 777 3.04 19.17 -21.73
CA ALA A 777 2.15 18.02 -21.70
C ALA A 777 0.99 18.15 -22.71
N ASP A 778 0.32 19.30 -22.78
CA ASP A 778 -0.73 19.57 -23.77
C ASP A 778 -0.20 19.61 -25.22
N HIS A 779 1.05 20.07 -25.45
CA HIS A 779 1.68 20.08 -26.78
C HIS A 779 2.03 18.67 -27.28
N GLU A 780 2.60 17.83 -26.41
CA GLU A 780 3.01 16.46 -26.75
C GLU A 780 1.86 15.44 -26.66
N GLY A 781 0.69 15.84 -26.16
CA GLY A 781 -0.46 14.94 -25.94
C GLY A 781 -0.24 13.94 -24.79
N LEU A 782 0.53 14.32 -23.78
CA LEU A 782 0.92 13.48 -22.64
C LEU A 782 0.25 13.93 -21.33
N ALA A 783 0.15 13.02 -20.37
CA ALA A 783 -0.23 13.40 -19.00
C ALA A 783 0.91 14.20 -18.33
N PRO A 784 0.64 15.27 -17.55
CA PRO A 784 1.69 16.14 -17.00
C PRO A 784 2.79 15.41 -16.22
N TYR A 785 2.41 14.42 -15.39
CA TYR A 785 3.37 13.65 -14.61
C TYR A 785 4.32 12.76 -15.45
N MET A 786 3.97 12.45 -16.71
CA MET A 786 4.87 11.72 -17.62
C MET A 786 6.00 12.61 -18.17
N VAL A 787 5.81 13.93 -18.16
CA VAL A 787 6.86 14.91 -18.46
C VAL A 787 7.76 15.05 -17.22
N PHE A 788 7.21 15.51 -16.09
CA PHE A 788 7.87 15.55 -14.77
C PHE A 788 6.83 15.39 -13.65
N SER A 789 7.08 14.52 -12.67
CA SER A 789 6.20 14.38 -11.50
C SER A 789 6.29 15.59 -10.57
N ASN A 790 5.30 15.76 -9.67
CA ASN A 790 5.33 16.85 -8.70
C ASN A 790 6.54 16.75 -7.75
N LYS A 791 7.00 15.53 -7.41
CA LYS A 791 8.28 15.33 -6.71
C LYS A 791 9.44 15.90 -7.53
N ASN A 792 9.57 15.51 -8.81
CA ASN A 792 10.68 16.00 -9.65
C ASN A 792 10.67 17.54 -9.74
N LEU A 793 9.49 18.17 -9.89
CA LEU A 793 9.39 19.63 -9.94
C LEU A 793 9.75 20.31 -8.61
N LEU A 794 9.40 19.72 -7.46
CA LEU A 794 9.85 20.21 -6.14
C LEU A 794 11.37 20.08 -5.99
N ASP A 795 11.94 18.95 -6.37
CA ASP A 795 13.39 18.70 -6.31
C ASP A 795 14.16 19.62 -7.27
N ILE A 796 13.60 19.91 -8.47
CA ILE A 796 14.11 20.90 -9.42
C ILE A 796 14.06 22.32 -8.81
N ALA A 797 12.97 22.69 -8.13
CA ALA A 797 12.86 24.00 -7.49
C ALA A 797 13.80 24.17 -6.28
N LYS A 798 14.04 23.09 -5.51
CA LYS A 798 15.04 23.04 -4.44
C LYS A 798 16.47 23.16 -4.99
N HIS A 799 16.85 22.28 -5.91
CA HIS A 799 18.25 22.12 -6.36
C HIS A 799 18.66 23.03 -7.52
N ARG A 800 17.71 23.63 -8.24
CA ARG A 800 17.94 24.62 -9.31
C ARG A 800 18.99 24.17 -10.36
N PRO A 801 18.78 23.02 -11.03
CA PRO A 801 19.68 22.52 -12.07
C PRO A 801 19.67 23.44 -13.29
N VAL A 802 20.86 23.88 -13.74
CA VAL A 802 21.04 24.69 -14.96
C VAL A 802 21.85 23.98 -16.07
N SER A 803 22.09 22.67 -15.93
CA SER A 803 22.76 21.83 -16.93
C SER A 803 22.14 20.43 -17.04
N ILE A 804 22.40 19.71 -18.13
CA ILE A 804 21.93 18.33 -18.33
C ILE A 804 22.51 17.40 -17.25
N GLU A 805 23.78 17.57 -16.90
CA GLU A 805 24.47 16.80 -15.87
C GLU A 805 23.81 17.04 -14.50
N SER A 806 23.54 18.30 -14.16
CA SER A 806 22.87 18.66 -12.90
C SER A 806 21.45 18.11 -12.81
N LEU A 807 20.66 18.21 -13.89
CA LEU A 807 19.31 17.65 -13.95
C LEU A 807 19.33 16.11 -13.85
N SER A 808 20.39 15.45 -14.31
CA SER A 808 20.61 14.00 -14.15
C SER A 808 20.98 13.55 -12.74
N GLN A 809 21.17 14.48 -11.78
CA GLN A 809 21.36 14.15 -10.37
C GLN A 809 20.02 14.01 -9.62
N ILE A 810 18.91 14.51 -10.19
CA ILE A 810 17.60 14.46 -9.56
C ILE A 810 16.95 13.08 -9.76
N GLU A 811 16.44 12.50 -8.67
CA GLU A 811 15.90 11.15 -8.65
C GLU A 811 14.58 11.03 -9.44
N GLY A 812 14.40 9.92 -10.15
CA GLY A 812 13.15 9.56 -10.83
C GLY A 812 12.98 10.18 -12.21
N ILE A 813 14.06 10.69 -12.82
CA ILE A 813 14.06 11.26 -14.17
C ILE A 813 14.92 10.38 -15.11
N PRO A 814 14.31 9.54 -15.97
CA PRO A 814 15.03 8.80 -17.01
C PRO A 814 15.79 9.72 -17.97
N SER A 815 16.92 9.27 -18.50
CA SER A 815 17.75 10.07 -19.42
C SER A 815 16.99 10.48 -20.69
N ALA A 816 16.08 9.63 -21.17
CA ALA A 816 15.18 9.93 -22.28
C ALA A 816 14.23 11.11 -22.02
N ARG A 817 13.79 11.34 -20.76
CA ARG A 817 12.98 12.52 -20.41
C ARG A 817 13.83 13.78 -20.35
N ILE A 818 15.06 13.68 -19.83
CA ILE A 818 16.03 14.78 -19.84
C ILE A 818 16.32 15.22 -21.29
N SER A 819 16.57 14.26 -22.18
CA SER A 819 16.85 14.52 -23.61
C SER A 819 15.64 15.07 -24.40
N LYS A 820 14.40 14.84 -23.95
CA LYS A 820 13.18 15.35 -24.62
C LYS A 820 12.70 16.69 -24.07
N PHE A 821 12.80 16.90 -22.75
CA PHE A 821 12.12 17.99 -22.04
C PHE A 821 13.05 18.84 -21.17
N GLY A 822 14.27 18.39 -20.91
CA GLY A 822 15.20 19.00 -19.94
C GLY A 822 15.62 20.42 -20.30
N GLU A 823 15.91 20.71 -21.57
CA GLU A 823 16.33 22.04 -22.02
C GLU A 823 15.33 23.14 -21.66
N ARG A 824 14.03 22.89 -21.85
CA ARG A 824 12.96 23.87 -21.55
C ARG A 824 12.90 24.17 -20.05
N ILE A 825 13.06 23.15 -19.20
CA ILE A 825 13.13 23.31 -17.74
C ILE A 825 14.41 24.05 -17.32
N ILE A 826 15.57 23.67 -17.87
CA ILE A 826 16.86 24.31 -17.59
C ILE A 826 16.82 25.80 -17.92
N GLN A 827 16.29 26.18 -19.09
CA GLN A 827 16.11 27.57 -19.50
C GLN A 827 15.21 28.36 -18.53
N LEU A 828 14.14 27.75 -18.00
CA LEU A 828 13.27 28.38 -17.00
C LEU A 828 13.99 28.59 -15.66
N VAL A 829 14.70 27.57 -15.17
CA VAL A 829 15.43 27.62 -13.89
C VAL A 829 16.57 28.64 -13.95
N ASP A 830 17.35 28.62 -15.03
CA ASP A 830 18.43 29.57 -15.34
C ASP A 830 17.92 31.02 -15.37
N SER A 831 16.84 31.27 -16.12
CA SER A 831 16.20 32.59 -16.21
C SER A 831 15.69 33.06 -14.84
N PHE A 832 15.06 32.18 -14.05
CA PHE A 832 14.52 32.51 -12.73
C PHE A 832 15.61 32.79 -11.69
N CYS A 833 16.72 32.03 -11.72
CA CYS A 833 17.84 32.27 -10.81
C CYS A 833 18.49 33.62 -11.09
N LYS A 834 18.62 34.00 -12.37
CA LYS A 834 19.11 35.33 -12.79
C LYS A 834 18.12 36.46 -12.50
N GLU A 835 16.81 36.23 -12.66
CA GLU A 835 15.74 37.19 -12.33
C GLU A 835 15.72 37.56 -10.84
N HIS A 836 16.00 36.59 -9.94
CA HIS A 836 15.85 36.76 -8.50
C HIS A 836 17.16 36.74 -7.69
N GLY A 837 18.32 36.59 -8.35
CA GLY A 837 19.64 36.56 -7.71
C GLY A 837 19.88 35.30 -6.88
N LEU A 838 19.28 34.16 -7.25
CA LEU A 838 19.42 32.89 -6.55
C LEU A 838 20.69 32.16 -6.98
N LYS A 839 21.31 31.43 -6.04
CA LYS A 839 22.36 30.48 -6.35
C LYS A 839 21.79 29.31 -7.17
N GLU A 840 22.48 28.98 -8.26
CA GLU A 840 22.21 27.83 -9.15
C GLU A 840 22.88 26.55 -8.63
N ASN A 841 22.44 25.38 -9.12
CA ASN A 841 23.00 24.05 -8.80
C ASN A 841 23.18 23.81 -7.28
N VAL A 842 22.15 24.08 -6.49
CA VAL A 842 22.10 23.89 -5.03
C VAL A 842 21.85 22.42 -4.68
N PHE A 843 22.77 21.56 -5.13
CA PHE A 843 22.88 20.19 -4.63
C PHE A 843 23.53 20.26 -3.26
N TYR A 844 22.67 20.39 -2.24
CA TYR A 844 23.06 20.03 -0.88
C TYR A 844 23.56 18.60 -0.90
N THR A 845 24.86 18.41 -0.73
CA THR A 845 25.41 17.09 -0.50
C THR A 845 24.88 16.62 0.85
N ALA A 846 23.88 15.72 0.79
CA ALA A 846 23.73 14.73 1.85
C ALA A 846 25.15 14.19 2.10
N LYS A 847 25.66 14.43 3.33
CA LYS A 847 27.11 14.46 3.62
C LYS A 847 27.79 13.33 2.86
N PRO A 848 28.80 13.60 2.01
CA PRO A 848 29.44 12.54 1.26
C PRO A 848 29.90 11.51 2.28
N VAL A 849 29.36 10.29 2.18
CA VAL A 849 29.86 9.15 2.96
C VAL A 849 31.36 9.16 2.71
N PRO A 850 32.19 9.40 3.75
CA PRO A 850 33.61 9.63 3.50
C PRO A 850 34.12 8.42 2.75
N GLN A 851 34.77 8.65 1.60
CA GLN A 851 35.39 7.56 0.84
C GLN A 851 36.48 6.97 1.72
N THR A 852 36.11 5.96 2.51
CA THR A 852 37.01 5.22 3.37
C THR A 852 38.00 4.54 2.44
N LYS A 853 39.26 4.97 2.51
CA LYS A 853 40.37 4.31 1.85
C LYS A 853 40.23 2.80 2.08
N GLU A 854 40.37 2.03 1.01
CA GLU A 854 39.91 0.63 0.94
C GLU A 854 40.68 -0.33 1.87
N SER A 855 41.69 0.17 2.59
CA SER A 855 42.50 -0.52 3.59
C SER A 855 41.72 -1.10 4.78
N ASP A 856 40.62 -0.46 5.19
CA ASP A 856 40.08 -0.66 6.55
C ASP A 856 38.97 -1.72 6.64
N LEU A 857 38.28 -2.01 5.53
CA LEU A 857 37.05 -2.82 5.53
C LEU A 857 37.22 -4.29 5.97
N PRO A 858 38.32 -5.00 5.65
CA PRO A 858 38.51 -6.38 6.10
C PRO A 858 38.67 -6.54 7.62
N ALA A 859 39.18 -5.52 8.31
CA ALA A 859 39.36 -5.54 9.76
C ALA A 859 38.06 -5.17 10.50
N ALA A 860 37.30 -4.18 10.02
CA ALA A 860 36.06 -3.73 10.64
C ALA A 860 35.03 -4.87 10.77
N ARG A 861 34.95 -5.76 9.78
CA ARG A 861 34.08 -6.96 9.76
C ARG A 861 34.37 -8.00 10.87
N LYS A 862 35.47 -7.86 11.63
CA LYS A 862 35.78 -8.73 12.78
C LYS A 862 35.11 -8.26 14.09
N LEU A 863 34.65 -7.02 14.16
CA LEU A 863 33.86 -6.54 15.30
C LEU A 863 32.43 -7.11 15.24
N LYS A 864 31.94 -7.60 16.37
CA LYS A 864 30.59 -8.18 16.48
C LYS A 864 29.62 -7.17 17.10
N GLY A 865 28.40 -7.10 16.56
CA GLY A 865 27.28 -6.35 17.13
C GLY A 865 27.58 -4.88 17.43
N THR A 866 27.20 -4.43 18.63
CA THR A 866 27.20 -3.03 19.08
C THR A 866 28.55 -2.32 18.99
N ALA A 867 29.66 -3.06 19.05
CA ALA A 867 31.01 -2.52 18.97
C ALA A 867 31.35 -1.97 17.58
N HIS A 868 30.92 -2.66 16.51
CA HIS A 868 31.14 -2.22 15.12
C HIS A 868 30.48 -0.87 14.85
N GLU A 869 29.22 -0.74 15.22
CA GLU A 869 28.44 0.50 15.10
C GLU A 869 29.00 1.64 15.97
N THR A 870 29.49 1.34 17.18
CA THR A 870 30.16 2.32 18.05
C THR A 870 31.44 2.87 17.40
N TYR A 871 32.26 1.99 16.82
CA TYR A 871 33.46 2.38 16.10
C TYR A 871 33.12 3.24 14.86
N LEU A 872 32.09 2.87 14.08
CA LEU A 872 31.63 3.68 12.94
C LEU A 872 31.16 5.08 13.34
N LEU A 873 30.40 5.22 14.42
CA LEU A 873 29.99 6.54 14.95
C LEU A 873 31.21 7.38 15.38
N SER A 874 32.21 6.76 16.01
CA SER A 874 33.44 7.46 16.42
C SER A 874 34.30 7.94 15.25
N LYS A 875 34.23 7.28 14.08
CA LYS A 875 35.01 7.63 12.89
C LYS A 875 34.45 8.88 12.17
N ASN A 876 33.20 9.25 12.44
CA ASN A 876 32.48 10.35 11.77
C ASN A 876 32.74 11.74 12.39
N GLY A 877 33.95 11.98 12.89
CA GLY A 877 34.43 13.26 13.42
C GLY A 877 34.72 13.26 14.92
N THR A 878 35.30 14.35 15.43
CA THR A 878 35.64 14.54 16.84
C THR A 878 34.40 14.78 17.71
N ARG A 879 33.58 13.74 17.88
CA ARG A 879 32.48 13.70 18.87
C ARG A 879 33.04 13.30 20.23
N ASP A 880 32.52 13.92 21.28
CA ASP A 880 32.79 13.52 22.66
C ASP A 880 32.14 12.15 22.98
N LEU A 881 32.76 11.37 23.86
CA LEU A 881 32.26 10.05 24.28
C LEU A 881 30.88 10.13 24.92
N ASN A 882 30.57 11.22 25.64
CA ASN A 882 29.25 11.43 26.24
C ASN A 882 28.16 11.61 25.18
N ALA A 883 28.48 12.24 24.05
CA ALA A 883 27.56 12.37 22.92
C ALA A 883 27.28 11.00 22.26
N ILE A 884 28.32 10.21 22.00
CA ILE A 884 28.17 8.85 21.44
C ILE A 884 27.39 7.94 22.40
N ALA A 885 27.65 8.04 23.72
CA ALA A 885 26.91 7.33 24.75
C ALA A 885 25.42 7.69 24.76
N SER A 886 25.09 8.98 24.70
CA SER A 886 23.70 9.46 24.65
C SER A 886 22.98 9.12 23.34
N GLU A 887 23.68 9.16 22.20
CA GLU A 887 23.15 8.79 20.88
C GLU A 887 22.86 7.29 20.78
N ARG A 888 23.66 6.47 21.47
CA ARG A 888 23.50 5.00 21.55
C ARG A 888 22.57 4.51 22.68
N GLY A 889 22.21 5.35 23.65
CA GLY A 889 21.55 4.92 24.88
C GLY A 889 22.41 3.99 25.76
N LEU A 890 23.73 4.09 25.68
CA LEU A 890 24.70 3.24 26.37
C LEU A 890 25.51 4.02 27.41
N SER A 891 26.17 3.31 28.34
CA SER A 891 27.09 3.95 29.29
C SER A 891 28.42 4.33 28.61
N VAL A 892 29.07 5.40 29.07
CA VAL A 892 30.40 5.82 28.58
C VAL A 892 31.44 4.69 28.75
N ASN A 893 31.38 3.93 29.85
CA ASN A 893 32.22 2.74 30.04
C ASN A 893 31.99 1.65 28.97
N THR A 894 30.75 1.48 28.51
CA THR A 894 30.42 0.55 27.42
C THR A 894 31.05 1.02 26.10
N ILE A 895 30.95 2.32 25.79
CA ILE A 895 31.58 2.93 24.61
C ILE A 895 33.12 2.76 24.66
N VAL A 896 33.74 3.02 25.81
CA VAL A 896 35.20 2.82 25.99
C VAL A 896 35.61 1.36 25.80
N ASN A 897 34.83 0.40 26.30
CA ASN A 897 35.11 -1.03 26.07
C ASN A 897 34.99 -1.42 24.58
N HIS A 898 33.95 -0.96 23.87
CA HIS A 898 33.83 -1.18 22.41
C HIS A 898 35.03 -0.60 21.63
N MET A 899 35.56 0.56 22.07
CA MET A 899 36.72 1.20 21.47
C MET A 899 38.03 0.46 21.77
N ILE A 900 38.15 -0.16 22.95
CA ILE A 900 39.23 -1.08 23.30
C ILE A 900 39.19 -2.33 22.41
N GLU A 901 38.02 -2.90 22.14
CA GLU A 901 37.87 -4.03 21.21
C GLU A 901 38.29 -3.66 19.78
N ALA A 902 37.95 -2.45 19.30
CA ALA A 902 38.42 -1.95 18.01
C ALA A 902 39.96 -1.85 17.94
N ILE A 903 40.61 -1.35 19.00
CA ILE A 903 42.08 -1.31 19.11
C ILE A 903 42.68 -2.72 19.06
N LYS A 904 42.13 -3.69 19.78
CA LYS A 904 42.61 -5.10 19.78
C LYS A 904 42.40 -5.82 18.44
N VAL A 905 41.50 -5.32 17.58
CA VAL A 905 41.29 -5.80 16.20
C VAL A 905 42.23 -5.11 15.19
N GLY A 906 43.05 -4.14 15.64
CA GLY A 906 44.00 -3.40 14.83
C GLY A 906 43.40 -2.17 14.12
N LEU A 907 42.23 -1.70 14.55
CA LEU A 907 41.55 -0.55 13.94
C LEU A 907 42.09 0.79 14.50
N PRO A 908 42.24 1.84 13.65
CA PRO A 908 42.74 3.14 14.10
C PRO A 908 41.71 3.87 14.97
N VAL A 909 42.00 3.98 16.27
CA VAL A 909 41.20 4.73 17.25
C VAL A 909 42.01 5.89 17.82
N GLN A 910 41.41 7.08 17.88
CA GLN A 910 42.08 8.29 18.35
C GLN A 910 42.18 8.31 19.89
N LEU A 911 43.36 7.98 20.42
CA LEU A 911 43.60 7.81 21.86
C LEU A 911 43.28 9.04 22.71
N THR A 912 43.44 10.26 22.16
CA THR A 912 43.08 11.51 22.86
C THR A 912 41.59 11.59 23.20
N CYS A 913 40.72 11.01 22.37
CA CYS A 913 39.27 10.94 22.61
C CYS A 913 38.91 9.91 23.70
N LEU A 914 39.84 9.02 24.07
CA LEU A 914 39.73 8.10 25.20
C LEU A 914 40.45 8.63 26.46
N GLY A 915 40.78 9.93 26.48
CA GLY A 915 41.47 10.57 27.60
C GLY A 915 42.94 10.17 27.77
N VAL A 916 43.56 9.52 26.78
CA VAL A 916 44.98 9.14 26.82
C VAL A 916 45.81 10.14 26.02
N THR A 917 46.56 10.99 26.73
CA THR A 917 47.61 11.83 26.15
C THR A 917 48.90 11.03 25.94
N GLN A 918 49.85 11.56 25.16
CA GLN A 918 51.17 10.91 24.99
C GLN A 918 51.92 10.77 26.34
N GLU A 919 51.79 11.75 27.23
CA GLU A 919 52.40 11.72 28.56
C GLU A 919 51.82 10.59 29.42
N ILE A 920 50.50 10.39 29.38
CA ILE A 920 49.81 9.28 30.06
C ILE A 920 50.21 7.93 29.44
N PHE A 921 50.27 7.85 28.10
CA PHE A 921 50.73 6.67 27.37
C PHE A 921 52.17 6.27 27.76
N ASP A 922 53.09 7.22 27.74
CA ASP A 922 54.50 7.01 28.10
C ASP A 922 54.67 6.64 29.57
N THR A 923 53.87 7.22 30.46
CA THR A 923 53.89 6.92 31.90
C THR A 923 53.42 5.51 32.17
N ILE A 924 52.27 5.10 31.64
CA ILE A 924 51.73 3.74 31.81
C ILE A 924 52.67 2.71 31.16
N SER A 925 53.23 3.02 29.98
CA SER A 925 54.18 2.13 29.29
C SER A 925 55.47 1.92 30.12
N LYS A 926 56.02 2.98 30.73
CA LYS A 926 57.16 2.87 31.65
C LYS A 926 56.82 2.05 32.88
N VAL A 927 55.64 2.24 33.47
CA VAL A 927 55.17 1.48 34.64
C VAL A 927 55.05 -0.02 34.32
N ILE A 928 54.44 -0.39 33.18
CA ILE A 928 54.33 -1.79 32.74
C ILE A 928 55.72 -2.41 32.49
N GLN A 929 56.66 -1.66 31.92
CA GLN A 929 58.03 -2.12 31.64
C GLN A 929 58.95 -2.17 32.86
N SER A 930 58.53 -1.68 34.04
CA SER A 930 59.36 -1.59 35.24
C SER A 930 59.03 -2.66 36.28
N PRO A 931 59.99 -3.04 37.15
CA PRO A 931 59.68 -3.80 38.36
C PRO A 931 58.69 -3.02 39.26
N PRO A 932 57.72 -3.68 39.91
CA PRO A 932 57.55 -5.13 40.00
C PRO A 932 56.73 -5.76 38.86
N ILE A 933 56.23 -4.98 37.90
CA ILE A 933 55.23 -5.42 36.92
C ILE A 933 55.88 -6.23 35.79
N ASN A 934 57.04 -5.80 35.28
CA ASN A 934 57.86 -6.56 34.32
C ASN A 934 57.09 -7.15 33.11
N GLY A 935 56.11 -6.41 32.58
CA GLY A 935 55.28 -6.83 31.45
C GLY A 935 54.01 -7.62 31.81
N ASP A 936 53.76 -7.97 33.08
CA ASP A 936 52.53 -8.65 33.48
C ASP A 936 51.30 -7.71 33.41
N VAL A 937 50.54 -7.84 32.31
CA VAL A 937 49.27 -7.13 32.09
C VAL A 937 48.03 -7.91 32.56
N SER A 938 48.19 -9.10 33.16
CA SER A 938 47.07 -9.96 33.55
C SER A 938 46.20 -9.37 34.68
N ARG A 939 46.75 -8.45 35.47
CA ARG A 939 46.07 -7.83 36.62
C ARG A 939 46.20 -6.32 36.58
N LEU A 940 45.07 -5.61 36.49
CA LEU A 940 45.04 -4.14 36.43
C LEU A 940 45.37 -3.47 37.78
N THR A 941 45.13 -4.13 38.91
CA THR A 941 45.28 -3.52 40.25
C THR A 941 46.72 -3.19 40.61
N PRO A 942 47.73 -4.07 40.44
CA PRO A 942 49.13 -3.72 40.65
C PRO A 942 49.59 -2.56 39.76
N ILE A 943 49.14 -2.52 38.49
CA ILE A 943 49.46 -1.43 37.56
C ILE A 943 48.92 -0.10 38.08
N LYS A 944 47.66 -0.04 38.52
CA LYS A 944 47.08 1.19 39.10
C LYS A 944 47.71 1.58 40.46
N GLN A 945 48.28 0.65 41.21
CA GLN A 945 49.01 0.95 42.45
C GLN A 945 50.38 1.61 42.22
N VAL A 946 50.98 1.43 41.04
CA VAL A 946 52.27 2.05 40.66
C VAL A 946 52.06 3.30 39.77
N CYS A 947 50.95 3.39 39.03
CA CYS A 947 50.56 4.59 38.30
C CYS A 947 50.13 5.74 39.25
N PRO A 948 50.45 7.01 38.93
CA PRO A 948 49.95 8.19 39.64
C PRO A 948 48.43 8.21 39.84
N GLU A 949 47.96 8.93 40.86
CA GLU A 949 46.55 8.97 41.26
C GLU A 949 45.62 9.41 40.11
N TYR A 950 46.04 10.40 39.31
CA TYR A 950 45.27 10.96 38.20
C TYR A 950 45.05 10.02 36.99
N ILE A 951 45.70 8.84 36.96
CA ILE A 951 45.55 7.88 35.87
C ILE A 951 44.40 6.91 36.15
N GLU A 952 43.36 6.90 35.31
CA GLU A 952 42.19 6.03 35.48
C GLU A 952 42.42 4.59 34.99
N PHE A 953 41.67 3.64 35.56
CA PHE A 953 41.67 2.24 35.10
C PHE A 953 41.33 2.08 33.62
N ASN A 954 40.50 2.96 33.05
CA ASN A 954 40.16 2.92 31.63
C ASN A 954 41.34 3.34 30.73
N GLN A 955 42.09 4.37 31.10
CA GLN A 955 43.32 4.77 30.40
C GLN A 955 44.35 3.62 30.40
N ILE A 956 44.50 2.92 31.53
CA ILE A 956 45.37 1.74 31.65
C ILE A 956 44.96 0.63 30.68
N LYS A 957 43.67 0.27 30.61
CA LYS A 957 43.16 -0.73 29.64
C LYS A 957 43.44 -0.32 28.18
N VAL A 958 43.26 0.95 27.84
CA VAL A 958 43.51 1.48 26.48
C VAL A 958 44.98 1.34 26.11
N VAL A 959 45.91 1.72 27.00
CA VAL A 959 47.35 1.55 26.75
C VAL A 959 47.73 0.07 26.62
N ILE A 960 47.20 -0.80 27.49
CA ILE A 960 47.42 -2.25 27.38
C ILE A 960 46.95 -2.78 26.03
N ALA A 961 45.75 -2.41 25.56
CA ALA A 961 45.24 -2.85 24.26
C ALA A 961 46.10 -2.37 23.08
N VAL A 962 46.66 -1.15 23.16
CA VAL A 962 47.61 -0.65 22.15
C VAL A 962 48.93 -1.42 22.19
N LEU A 963 49.44 -1.78 23.37
CA LEU A 963 50.67 -2.57 23.53
C LEU A 963 50.47 -4.02 23.04
N GLU A 964 49.37 -4.68 23.42
CA GLU A 964 48.99 -6.01 22.91
C GLU A 964 48.88 -6.03 21.38
N ASN A 965 48.26 -5.03 20.77
CA ASN A 965 48.13 -4.95 19.31
C ASN A 965 49.47 -4.61 18.61
N LYS A 966 50.40 -3.95 19.30
CA LYS A 966 51.70 -3.54 18.74
C LYS A 966 52.80 -4.59 18.89
N TYR A 967 52.76 -5.40 19.95
CA TYR A 967 53.81 -6.36 20.29
C TYR A 967 53.29 -7.80 20.47
N GLY A 968 51.98 -8.04 20.41
CA GLY A 968 51.39 -9.32 20.79
C GLY A 968 51.24 -9.47 22.30
N VAL A 969 50.37 -10.40 22.72
CA VAL A 969 49.96 -10.59 24.12
C VAL A 969 51.11 -11.05 25.03
N ASN A 970 52.15 -11.67 24.47
CA ASN A 970 53.23 -12.33 25.22
C ASN A 970 54.62 -11.69 25.07
N GLU A 971 54.79 -10.65 24.25
CA GLU A 971 56.12 -10.12 23.86
C GLU A 971 56.29 -8.60 24.11
N ILE A 972 55.66 -8.05 25.16
CA ILE A 972 55.89 -6.65 25.58
C ILE A 972 57.38 -6.47 25.96
N PRO A 973 58.18 -5.67 25.23
CA PRO A 973 59.63 -5.69 25.44
C PRO A 973 60.04 -5.00 26.75
N LEU A 974 60.76 -5.74 27.60
CA LEU A 974 61.55 -5.19 28.68
C LEU A 974 62.77 -4.44 28.11
N LYS A 975 63.09 -3.26 28.63
CA LYS A 975 64.26 -2.51 28.18
C LYS A 975 65.54 -3.15 28.70
N SER A 976 66.40 -3.59 27.78
CA SER A 976 67.84 -3.71 28.03
C SER A 976 68.50 -2.34 27.87
N ASP A 977 69.52 -2.06 28.69
CA ASP A 977 70.28 -0.81 28.60
C ASP A 977 71.17 -0.79 27.34
N GLY A 978 71.10 0.31 26.59
CA GLY A 978 71.86 0.51 25.36
C GLY A 978 71.85 1.97 24.91
N SER A 979 72.99 2.66 25.04
CA SER A 979 73.16 4.09 24.77
C SER A 979 73.11 4.45 23.26
N PRO A 980 72.77 5.70 22.89
CA PRO A 980 72.23 6.02 21.57
C PRO A 980 73.27 6.41 20.50
N LYS A 981 72.80 6.54 19.26
CA LYS A 981 73.40 7.43 18.25
C LYS A 981 72.35 8.34 17.60
N GLN A 982 72.79 9.54 17.26
CA GLN A 982 72.09 10.55 16.47
C GLN A 982 72.10 10.12 14.97
N THR A 983 71.46 10.76 13.98
CA THR A 983 71.36 12.22 13.72
C THR A 983 70.27 12.53 12.68
N THR A 984 69.64 13.71 12.83
CA THR A 984 69.11 14.63 11.78
C THR A 984 68.52 14.13 10.44
N ALA A 985 67.26 14.55 10.23
CA ALA A 985 66.79 15.39 9.10
C ALA A 985 66.64 14.86 7.64
N GLU A 986 65.39 15.01 7.16
CA GLU A 986 64.97 15.66 5.90
C GLU A 986 65.01 14.97 4.50
N ALA A 987 63.99 15.37 3.73
CA ALA A 987 63.88 15.51 2.26
C ALA A 987 63.80 14.28 1.32
N ASN A 988 62.59 14.09 0.77
CA ASN A 988 62.27 14.07 -0.66
C ASN A 988 63.19 13.32 -1.67
N SER A 989 62.72 12.14 -2.13
CA SER A 989 62.38 11.77 -3.54
C SER A 989 63.34 12.06 -4.74
N PRO A 990 63.26 11.30 -5.86
CA PRO A 990 62.74 9.94 -6.09
C PRO A 990 63.72 9.10 -6.99
N ASP A 991 63.17 8.29 -7.91
CA ASP A 991 63.76 7.75 -9.15
C ASP A 991 64.73 6.53 -9.15
N ALA A 992 64.09 5.37 -9.39
CA ALA A 992 64.23 4.60 -10.64
C ALA A 992 65.33 3.51 -10.84
N GLN A 993 65.14 2.79 -11.94
CA GLN A 993 66.04 1.84 -12.65
C GLN A 993 66.27 0.42 -12.08
N SER A 994 65.33 -0.46 -12.44
CA SER A 994 65.54 -1.69 -13.24
C SER A 994 66.92 -2.40 -13.25
N ASN A 995 66.92 -3.69 -12.90
CA ASN A 995 67.60 -4.84 -13.54
C ASN A 995 67.67 -6.02 -12.53
N LEU A 996 67.90 -7.30 -12.87
CA LEU A 996 67.61 -8.18 -14.02
C LEU A 996 68.06 -9.61 -13.57
N ALA A 997 67.57 -10.70 -14.19
CA ALA A 997 68.05 -12.10 -13.99
C ALA A 997 67.70 -12.74 -12.61
N SER A 998 67.08 -13.93 -12.51
CA SER A 998 67.60 -15.31 -12.69
C SER A 998 68.41 -15.83 -11.49
N SER A 999 68.36 -17.08 -11.01
CA SER A 999 67.57 -18.31 -11.28
C SER A 999 68.17 -19.48 -10.41
N VAL A 1000 67.73 -20.74 -10.62
CA VAL A 1000 68.44 -22.02 -10.31
C VAL A 1000 68.38 -22.61 -8.86
N ASN A 1001 67.66 -23.75 -8.73
CA ASN A 1001 67.90 -24.95 -7.88
C ASN A 1001 67.92 -24.76 -6.33
N GLU A 1002 67.86 -25.74 -5.38
CA GLU A 1002 67.46 -27.17 -5.20
C GLU A 1002 67.54 -27.49 -3.67
N SER A 1003 67.36 -28.69 -3.05
CA SER A 1003 66.53 -29.93 -3.15
C SER A 1003 66.79 -30.74 -1.82
N ALA A 1004 66.32 -31.96 -1.47
CA ALA A 1004 65.51 -33.03 -2.07
C ALA A 1004 64.90 -33.98 -0.98
N THR A 1005 63.84 -34.73 -1.32
CA THR A 1005 63.40 -36.07 -0.79
C THR A 1005 63.49 -36.45 0.71
N LYS A 1006 62.39 -37.01 1.27
CA LYS A 1006 62.25 -38.46 1.60
C LYS A 1006 60.85 -38.86 2.13
N SER A 1007 60.56 -40.16 2.11
CA SER A 1007 59.26 -40.83 2.43
C SER A 1007 59.37 -41.71 3.71
N PRO A 1008 58.30 -42.36 4.23
CA PRO A 1008 57.83 -43.64 3.63
C PRO A 1008 56.32 -44.07 3.81
N SER A 1009 55.75 -44.72 2.77
CA SER A 1009 54.80 -45.89 2.77
C SER A 1009 53.56 -45.96 3.71
N ILE A 1010 52.38 -46.47 3.31
CA ILE A 1010 52.06 -47.87 2.92
C ILE A 1010 50.67 -47.98 2.19
N ILE A 1011 50.60 -48.81 1.11
CA ILE A 1011 49.47 -49.66 0.56
C ILE A 1011 48.01 -49.10 0.51
N SER A 1012 47.16 -49.27 -0.54
CA SER A 1012 47.24 -49.69 -1.98
C SER A 1012 45.82 -49.62 -2.63
N SER A 1013 45.54 -50.05 -3.89
CA SER A 1013 45.88 -49.40 -5.19
C SER A 1013 45.08 -49.99 -6.39
N LYS A 1014 44.26 -49.19 -7.10
CA LYS A 1014 43.64 -49.47 -8.44
C LYS A 1014 43.50 -48.10 -9.18
N ARG A 1015 44.02 -47.84 -10.39
CA ARG A 1015 43.77 -48.40 -11.76
C ARG A 1015 42.30 -48.27 -12.20
N LYS A 1016 41.91 -47.77 -13.39
CA LYS A 1016 42.63 -47.43 -14.67
C LYS A 1016 42.09 -46.11 -15.28
N ASP A 1017 42.63 -45.47 -16.33
CA ASP A 1017 44.00 -45.21 -16.83
C ASP A 1017 43.94 -44.15 -17.98
N ILE A 1018 44.91 -43.22 -18.03
CA ILE A 1018 45.60 -42.57 -19.18
C ILE A 1018 44.83 -42.21 -20.49
N GLY A 1019 44.93 -40.94 -20.91
CA GLY A 1019 44.76 -40.46 -22.30
C GLY A 1019 45.54 -39.16 -22.54
N HIS A 1020 46.23 -39.02 -23.69
CA HIS A 1020 47.19 -37.93 -23.99
C HIS A 1020 46.99 -37.35 -25.41
N PHE A 1021 47.71 -36.27 -25.76
CA PHE A 1021 47.66 -35.52 -27.04
C PHE A 1021 46.36 -34.71 -27.30
N SER A 1022 46.36 -33.57 -28.02
CA SER A 1022 47.44 -32.78 -28.65
C SER A 1022 47.02 -31.32 -28.94
N GLN A 1023 47.98 -30.38 -28.91
CA GLN A 1023 47.93 -29.09 -29.64
C GLN A 1023 48.32 -29.32 -31.12
N PRO A 1024 47.96 -28.46 -32.12
CA PRO A 1024 48.33 -27.02 -32.11
C PRO A 1024 47.35 -26.03 -32.83
N THR A 1025 47.75 -24.74 -32.87
CA THR A 1025 47.51 -23.67 -33.90
C THR A 1025 46.14 -23.58 -34.61
N ASP A 1026 45.52 -22.40 -34.78
CA ASP A 1026 46.13 -21.19 -35.39
C ASP A 1026 45.37 -19.86 -35.11
N ILE A 1027 45.98 -18.73 -35.51
CA ILE A 1027 45.37 -17.37 -35.48
C ILE A 1027 45.36 -16.76 -36.88
N PRO A 1028 44.23 -16.16 -37.33
CA PRO A 1028 44.29 -14.99 -38.22
C PRO A 1028 43.65 -13.74 -37.61
N ALA A 1029 44.23 -12.56 -37.90
CA ALA A 1029 43.85 -11.29 -37.30
C ALA A 1029 43.02 -10.37 -38.23
N VAL A 1030 42.19 -9.52 -37.60
CA VAL A 1030 41.77 -8.17 -38.03
C VAL A 1030 41.28 -7.96 -39.48
N LYS A 1031 40.03 -7.47 -39.60
CA LYS A 1031 39.67 -6.52 -40.67
C LYS A 1031 38.69 -5.45 -40.16
N LYS A 1032 39.17 -4.20 -40.08
CA LYS A 1032 38.31 -3.00 -39.98
C LYS A 1032 37.67 -2.74 -41.35
N LEU A 1033 36.38 -2.40 -41.38
CA LEU A 1033 35.75 -1.79 -42.56
C LEU A 1033 34.95 -0.55 -42.14
N LYS A 1034 35.23 0.57 -42.82
CA LYS A 1034 34.42 1.80 -42.77
C LYS A 1034 33.47 1.78 -43.97
N SER A 1035 32.22 2.20 -43.79
CA SER A 1035 31.34 2.54 -44.92
C SER A 1035 30.36 3.65 -44.55
N ASN A 1036 30.73 4.89 -44.83
CA ASN A 1036 29.75 5.97 -44.98
C ASN A 1036 29.07 5.83 -46.33
N LYS A 1037 27.73 5.84 -46.37
CA LYS A 1037 26.97 6.50 -47.45
C LYS A 1037 25.52 6.73 -47.04
N LEU A 1038 24.99 7.87 -47.47
CA LEU A 1038 23.57 8.21 -47.41
C LEU A 1038 22.80 7.30 -48.38
N PHE A 1039 21.50 7.11 -48.15
CA PHE A 1039 20.50 7.68 -49.07
C PHE A 1039 19.15 7.91 -48.36
N LYS A 1040 18.30 8.75 -48.96
CA LYS A 1040 16.95 9.06 -48.51
C LYS A 1040 15.98 7.92 -48.88
N LEU A 1041 15.05 7.60 -47.99
CA LEU A 1041 13.60 7.63 -48.25
C LEU A 1041 12.84 7.73 -46.93
#